data_AF-E0UE87-F1
#
_entry.id   AF-E0UE87-F1
#
_cell.length_a   1.000
_cell.length_b   1.000
_cell.length_c   1.000
_cell.angle_alpha   90.00
_cell.angle_beta   90.00
_cell.angle_gamma   90.00
#
_symmetry.space_group_name_H-M   'P 1'
#
loop_
_entity.id
_entity.type
_entity.pdbx_description
1 polymer ?
#
loop_
_entity_poly.entity_id
_entity_poly.type
_entity_poly.pdbx_seq_one_letter_code
_entity_poly.pdbx_strand_id
1 'polypeptide(L)'
;MNTQLNQSIRKTNIPLPSTIIIIGGGFSGSMVAAHLLQKAKTPMIIKLIDRSPEPGKGIAYATPIKSHLLNVSAGKMSAYADQPDHFMEWLQQQNHPEIQSRSFAPRRLYGEYIQTTLEQALKQAPPYVHFEKITAEVVAIQPLGKGAVVSFESDEHLYGDKIVLATGNFPSNLPPSISHLVKSDRSVKQAWYWEATTNLDPEASVLVIGTGLTMVDMIVALHEQGHRGPIYAVSRHGLLPQRHQAAISSYQRFIDVENAPQTIGRLLRQVRLEVKAAASMGVDWRAVIDSLRPVTQQLWQHLSLEEQKRFLRHLKCYWDIHRHRIAPEIADILESLVQRGQLQVYAARLENASLTESGLEVTLRQRGTEIITHLSVGRLINCTGANGNYRTISHPLISSLQILGLLRPSAIGLGIDTANNGAILDAKGNPSSWLYTLGTSRAGNLWESIAVPELRKQAQDLAQEILQTLPLKTGFKVFVEEQKQNTLIWRQLFDKESSTYTYLIADAHLKIAALVDPVLEQVERDLQILRELGLTLRYCLETHVHADHITGAAKLRTLTECEIIVPQNAGVMGADRFMADDELLLLGEVEIRTIATPGHTNGHNAYLINGTHLLSGDSLLIRGCGRTDFQNGDAGLLYDVVTERLFTLADETFVYPGHDYQGRTVSTIGEEKRCNPRFAGRSRTQFRELMANLNLPYPKRMKEAVPSNELCGALLEPDLDQSAADTSTTSSVDPLVFCGMYI
;
A
#
# COMPACT_ATOMS: atom_id res chain seq x y z
N MET A 1 -39.99 40.54 -25.17
CA MET A 1 -40.41 39.12 -25.19
C MET A 1 -39.28 38.31 -25.77
N ASN A 2 -38.53 37.58 -24.95
CA ASN A 2 -37.64 36.52 -25.41
C ASN A 2 -37.34 35.63 -24.21
N THR A 3 -38.07 34.54 -24.10
CA THR A 3 -37.87 33.49 -23.11
C THR A 3 -37.84 32.16 -23.84
N GLN A 4 -36.96 31.28 -23.35
CA GLN A 4 -36.77 29.87 -23.70
C GLN A 4 -35.77 29.56 -24.83
N LEU A 5 -34.49 29.55 -24.46
CA LEU A 5 -33.63 28.42 -24.82
C LEU A 5 -33.61 27.44 -23.63
N ASN A 6 -34.51 26.46 -23.67
CA ASN A 6 -34.34 25.22 -22.91
C ASN A 6 -33.21 24.42 -23.57
N GLN A 7 -31.98 24.53 -23.06
CA GLN A 7 -30.96 23.51 -23.35
C GLN A 7 -31.11 22.39 -22.33
N SER A 8 -31.65 21.26 -22.79
CA SER A 8 -31.68 20.00 -22.06
C SER A 8 -30.25 19.56 -21.72
N ILE A 9 -29.86 19.65 -20.46
CA ILE A 9 -28.64 19.01 -19.95
C ILE A 9 -28.86 17.49 -20.05
N ARG A 10 -28.28 16.86 -21.09
CA ARG A 10 -28.17 15.40 -21.13
C ARG A 10 -27.13 14.97 -20.09
N LYS A 11 -27.60 14.62 -18.90
CA LYS A 11 -26.78 13.99 -17.84
C LYS A 11 -26.40 12.58 -18.30
N THR A 12 -25.16 12.38 -18.72
CA THR A 12 -24.61 11.05 -18.97
C THR A 12 -23.72 10.65 -17.79
N ASN A 13 -24.14 9.62 -17.05
CA ASN A 13 -23.33 9.01 -16.00
C ASN A 13 -22.05 8.45 -16.62
N ILE A 14 -20.87 8.87 -16.17
CA ILE A 14 -19.60 8.29 -16.60
C ILE A 14 -19.02 7.45 -15.46
N PRO A 15 -18.53 6.23 -15.73
CA PRO A 15 -17.85 5.44 -14.72
C PRO A 15 -16.55 6.12 -14.27
N LEU A 16 -16.41 6.43 -12.98
CA LEU A 16 -15.12 6.76 -12.37
C LEU A 16 -14.31 5.47 -12.16
N PRO A 17 -12.98 5.53 -12.25
CA PRO A 17 -12.16 4.34 -12.09
C PRO A 17 -12.25 3.80 -10.66
N SER A 18 -12.41 2.49 -10.56
CA SER A 18 -12.24 1.78 -9.28
C SER A 18 -10.77 1.46 -9.04
N THR A 19 -10.30 1.58 -7.80
CA THR A 19 -8.92 1.26 -7.40
C THR A 19 -8.87 -0.14 -6.81
N ILE A 20 -8.04 -1.00 -7.39
CA ILE A 20 -7.80 -2.37 -6.93
C ILE A 20 -6.36 -2.42 -6.42
N ILE A 21 -6.19 -2.80 -5.15
CA ILE A 21 -4.87 -2.97 -4.53
C ILE A 21 -4.57 -4.46 -4.42
N ILE A 22 -3.42 -4.89 -4.93
CA ILE A 22 -2.93 -6.27 -4.84
C ILE A 22 -1.66 -6.27 -3.99
N ILE A 23 -1.69 -6.96 -2.86
CA ILE A 23 -0.58 -7.02 -1.90
C ILE A 23 0.15 -8.34 -2.07
N GLY A 24 1.35 -8.29 -2.64
CA GLY A 24 2.18 -9.42 -3.01
C GLY A 24 2.28 -9.58 -4.52
N GLY A 25 3.46 -9.31 -5.07
CA GLY A 25 3.84 -9.42 -6.48
C GLY A 25 4.49 -10.76 -6.84
N GLY A 26 4.23 -11.84 -6.10
CA GLY A 26 4.55 -13.19 -6.57
C GLY A 26 3.58 -13.67 -7.65
N PHE A 27 3.69 -14.95 -8.05
CA PHE A 27 2.81 -15.57 -9.06
C PHE A 27 1.32 -15.20 -8.91
N SER A 28 0.77 -15.38 -7.70
CA SER A 28 -0.66 -15.15 -7.46
C SER A 28 -1.09 -13.71 -7.74
N GLY A 29 -0.39 -12.71 -7.21
CA GLY A 29 -0.76 -11.32 -7.41
C GLY A 29 -0.48 -10.83 -8.82
N SER A 30 0.65 -11.24 -9.42
CA SER A 30 0.97 -10.94 -10.81
C SER A 30 -0.07 -11.51 -11.78
N MET A 31 -0.56 -12.73 -11.55
CA MET A 31 -1.58 -13.32 -12.43
C MET A 31 -2.97 -12.73 -12.22
N VAL A 32 -3.33 -12.30 -11.01
CA VAL A 32 -4.54 -11.50 -10.79
C VAL A 32 -4.43 -10.18 -11.56
N ALA A 33 -3.30 -9.47 -11.44
CA ALA A 33 -3.06 -8.23 -12.17
C ALA A 33 -3.13 -8.44 -13.69
N ALA A 34 -2.47 -9.46 -14.23
CA ALA A 34 -2.48 -9.77 -15.66
C ALA A 34 -3.90 -10.05 -16.18
N HIS A 35 -4.71 -10.81 -15.43
CA HIS A 35 -6.11 -11.05 -15.80
C HIS A 35 -6.98 -9.78 -15.73
N LEU A 36 -6.77 -8.93 -14.74
CA LEU A 36 -7.48 -7.64 -14.66
C LEU A 36 -7.12 -6.73 -15.85
N LEU A 37 -5.83 -6.61 -16.17
CA LEU A 37 -5.33 -5.83 -17.31
C LEU A 37 -5.94 -6.29 -18.64
N GLN A 38 -6.05 -7.61 -18.85
CA GLN A 38 -6.60 -8.18 -20.09
C GLN A 38 -8.12 -8.11 -20.19
N LYS A 39 -8.84 -8.21 -19.06
CA LYS A 39 -10.29 -8.42 -19.05
C LYS A 39 -11.10 -7.22 -18.58
N ALA A 40 -10.44 -6.13 -18.17
CA ALA A 40 -11.08 -4.88 -17.80
C ALA A 40 -11.99 -4.36 -18.93
N LYS A 41 -13.22 -3.99 -18.57
CA LYS A 41 -14.21 -3.39 -19.49
C LYS A 41 -14.65 -1.98 -19.06
N THR A 42 -14.16 -1.53 -17.90
CA THR A 42 -14.47 -0.24 -17.30
C THR A 42 -13.17 0.42 -16.85
N PRO A 43 -13.14 1.76 -16.72
CA PRO A 43 -11.99 2.45 -16.13
C PRO A 43 -11.61 1.86 -14.76
N MET A 44 -10.31 1.66 -14.52
CA MET A 44 -9.81 1.20 -13.22
C MET A 44 -8.33 1.52 -13.01
N ILE A 45 -7.92 1.56 -11.75
CA ILE A 45 -6.53 1.70 -11.32
C ILE A 45 -6.13 0.40 -10.62
N ILE A 46 -5.06 -0.25 -11.06
CA ILE A 46 -4.52 -1.46 -10.47
C ILE A 46 -3.18 -1.10 -9.82
N LYS A 47 -3.10 -1.23 -8.49
CA LYS A 47 -1.87 -1.01 -7.73
C LYS A 47 -1.33 -2.35 -7.24
N LEU A 48 -0.17 -2.76 -7.74
CA LEU A 48 0.53 -3.96 -7.31
C LEU A 48 1.66 -3.57 -6.34
N ILE A 49 1.54 -4.02 -5.09
CA ILE A 49 2.43 -3.67 -4.00
C ILE A 49 3.25 -4.90 -3.59
N ASP A 50 4.58 -4.80 -3.62
CA ASP A 50 5.47 -5.86 -3.13
C ASP A 50 6.73 -5.25 -2.51
N ARG A 51 7.39 -5.99 -1.60
CA ARG A 51 8.69 -5.61 -1.05
C ARG A 51 9.80 -5.63 -2.11
N SER A 52 9.64 -6.48 -3.12
CA SER A 52 10.56 -6.62 -4.24
C SER A 52 10.16 -5.65 -5.36
N PRO A 53 11.11 -4.93 -5.96
CA PRO A 53 10.84 -4.09 -7.12
C PRO A 53 10.53 -4.90 -8.38
N GLU A 54 10.73 -6.23 -8.36
CA GLU A 54 10.57 -7.12 -9.50
C GLU A 54 9.41 -8.11 -9.29
N PRO A 55 8.16 -7.77 -9.67
CA PRO A 55 7.02 -8.68 -9.54
C PRO A 55 7.19 -9.91 -10.44
N GLY A 56 6.33 -10.91 -10.26
CA GLY A 56 6.28 -12.16 -11.01
C GLY A 56 7.06 -13.31 -10.36
N LYS A 57 8.25 -13.03 -9.81
CA LYS A 57 9.13 -14.07 -9.26
C LYS A 57 8.63 -14.59 -7.90
N GLY A 58 8.37 -13.68 -6.96
CA GLY A 58 8.10 -14.01 -5.56
C GLY A 58 9.18 -14.91 -4.93
N ILE A 59 8.92 -15.46 -3.75
CA ILE A 59 9.90 -16.31 -3.03
C ILE A 59 10.25 -17.59 -3.81
N ALA A 60 9.29 -18.17 -4.53
CA ALA A 60 9.46 -19.47 -5.17
C ALA A 60 10.37 -19.43 -6.40
N TYR A 61 10.39 -18.31 -7.14
CA TYR A 61 11.07 -18.22 -8.44
C TYR A 61 12.21 -17.18 -8.47
N ALA A 62 12.42 -16.42 -7.39
CA ALA A 62 13.52 -15.45 -7.27
C ALA A 62 14.89 -16.09 -6.92
N THR A 63 15.07 -17.38 -7.17
CA THR A 63 16.31 -18.09 -6.83
C THR A 63 17.42 -17.82 -7.84
N PRO A 64 18.67 -17.59 -7.39
CA PRO A 64 19.84 -17.50 -8.28
C PRO A 64 20.44 -18.87 -8.63
N ILE A 65 20.00 -19.96 -7.97
CA ILE A 65 20.56 -21.30 -8.15
C ILE A 65 20.00 -21.92 -9.43
N LYS A 66 20.89 -22.30 -10.37
CA LYS A 66 20.50 -22.80 -11.70
C LYS A 66 19.82 -24.16 -11.61
N SER A 67 20.25 -24.99 -10.67
CA SER A 67 19.73 -26.34 -10.45
C SER A 67 18.43 -26.36 -9.66
N HIS A 68 17.87 -25.21 -9.26
CA HIS A 68 16.53 -25.19 -8.68
C HIS A 68 15.48 -25.37 -9.78
N LEU A 69 15.06 -26.62 -9.99
CA LEU A 69 14.05 -26.99 -10.98
C LEU A 69 12.62 -26.87 -10.44
N LEU A 70 11.66 -26.74 -11.35
CA LEU A 70 10.24 -26.87 -11.05
C LEU A 70 9.93 -28.31 -10.61
N ASN A 71 8.95 -28.47 -9.72
CA ASN A 71 8.47 -29.78 -9.27
C ASN A 71 7.32 -30.33 -10.12
N VAL A 72 6.97 -29.61 -11.19
CA VAL A 72 5.91 -29.94 -12.14
C VAL A 72 6.50 -29.77 -13.53
N SER A 73 6.17 -30.69 -14.44
CA SER A 73 6.66 -30.67 -15.82
C SER A 73 6.25 -29.39 -16.56
N ALA A 74 7.11 -28.87 -17.42
CA ALA A 74 6.93 -27.60 -18.13
C ALA A 74 5.57 -27.51 -18.85
N GLY A 75 5.12 -28.57 -19.52
CA GLY A 75 3.82 -28.58 -20.21
C GLY A 75 2.59 -28.47 -19.31
N LYS A 76 2.75 -28.54 -17.98
CA LYS A 76 1.68 -28.34 -17.00
C LYS A 76 1.82 -27.02 -16.23
N MET A 77 2.75 -26.16 -16.65
CA MET A 77 3.14 -24.95 -15.93
C MET A 77 2.67 -23.67 -16.60
N SER A 78 1.80 -23.71 -17.61
CA SER A 78 1.24 -22.46 -18.15
C SER A 78 0.59 -21.60 -17.05
N ALA A 79 0.85 -20.29 -17.11
CA ALA A 79 0.26 -19.30 -16.21
C ALA A 79 -1.24 -19.10 -16.45
N TYR A 80 -1.75 -19.48 -17.64
CA TYR A 80 -3.15 -19.37 -18.02
C TYR A 80 -3.83 -20.74 -18.04
N ALA A 81 -5.04 -20.83 -17.48
CA ALA A 81 -5.79 -22.08 -17.43
C ALA A 81 -6.36 -22.50 -18.80
N ASP A 82 -6.69 -21.51 -19.63
CA ASP A 82 -7.28 -21.62 -20.97
C ASP A 82 -6.25 -21.68 -22.10
N GLN A 83 -4.97 -21.46 -21.80
CA GLN A 83 -3.87 -21.54 -22.77
C GLN A 83 -2.80 -22.52 -22.26
N PRO A 84 -3.03 -23.84 -22.35
CA PRO A 84 -2.18 -24.85 -21.69
C PRO A 84 -0.72 -24.84 -22.18
N ASP A 85 -0.48 -24.43 -23.42
CA ASP A 85 0.85 -24.46 -24.05
C ASP A 85 1.64 -23.14 -23.94
N HIS A 86 1.07 -22.09 -23.36
CA HIS A 86 1.66 -20.74 -23.36
C HIS A 86 3.06 -20.65 -22.74
N PHE A 87 3.38 -21.46 -21.72
CA PHE A 87 4.76 -21.51 -21.19
C PHE A 87 5.73 -22.22 -22.14
N MET A 88 5.28 -23.26 -22.85
CA MET A 88 6.10 -23.97 -23.84
C MET A 88 6.39 -23.08 -25.05
N GLU A 89 5.39 -22.34 -25.52
CA GLU A 89 5.53 -21.35 -26.59
C GLU A 89 6.52 -20.25 -26.19
N TRP A 90 6.43 -19.74 -24.96
CA TRP A 90 7.38 -18.76 -24.44
C TRP A 90 8.82 -19.31 -24.39
N LEU A 91 9.02 -20.55 -23.92
CA LEU A 91 10.34 -21.19 -23.90
C LEU A 91 10.95 -21.31 -25.31
N GLN A 92 10.14 -21.65 -26.31
CA GLN A 92 10.59 -21.70 -27.70
C GLN A 92 10.99 -20.31 -28.21
N GLN A 93 10.21 -19.28 -27.90
CA GLN A 93 10.52 -17.89 -28.26
C GLN A 93 11.80 -17.36 -27.59
N GLN A 94 12.08 -17.80 -26.35
CA GLN A 94 13.32 -17.47 -25.64
C GLN A 94 14.51 -18.38 -26.02
N ASN A 95 14.37 -19.20 -27.07
CA ASN A 95 15.42 -20.08 -27.59
C ASN A 95 15.92 -21.14 -26.58
N HIS A 96 14.97 -21.80 -25.89
CA HIS A 96 15.22 -22.97 -25.01
C HIS A 96 14.64 -24.28 -25.59
N PRO A 97 15.10 -24.75 -26.77
CA PRO A 97 14.57 -25.96 -27.42
C PRO A 97 14.87 -27.27 -26.66
N GLU A 98 15.83 -27.25 -25.74
CA GLU A 98 16.19 -28.38 -24.89
C GLU A 98 15.12 -28.72 -23.84
N ILE A 99 14.26 -27.76 -23.49
CA ILE A 99 13.21 -27.93 -22.50
C ILE A 99 11.94 -28.41 -23.19
N GLN A 100 11.63 -29.70 -23.01
CA GLN A 100 10.44 -30.35 -23.57
C GLN A 100 9.26 -30.30 -22.58
N SER A 101 8.04 -30.61 -23.05
CA SER A 101 6.82 -30.61 -22.23
C SER A 101 6.92 -31.46 -20.95
N ARG A 102 7.69 -32.55 -20.98
CA ARG A 102 7.92 -33.43 -19.82
C ARG A 102 9.11 -33.02 -18.96
N SER A 103 9.95 -32.09 -19.41
CA SER A 103 11.12 -31.60 -18.68
C SER A 103 10.72 -30.76 -17.47
N PHE A 104 11.62 -30.65 -16.51
CA PHE A 104 11.47 -29.78 -15.35
C PHE A 104 12.32 -28.54 -15.55
N ALA A 105 11.70 -27.44 -15.99
CA ALA A 105 12.43 -26.20 -16.28
C ALA A 105 13.03 -25.59 -15.00
N PRO A 106 14.14 -24.83 -15.10
CA PRO A 106 14.63 -24.00 -14.00
C PRO A 106 13.58 -23.02 -13.48
N ARG A 107 13.49 -22.86 -12.16
CA ARG A 107 12.55 -21.94 -11.49
C ARG A 107 12.78 -20.49 -11.91
N ARG A 108 14.04 -20.11 -12.15
CA ARG A 108 14.39 -18.77 -12.61
C ARG A 108 13.71 -18.42 -13.95
N LEU A 109 13.79 -19.32 -14.95
CA LEU A 109 13.13 -19.13 -16.25
C LEU A 109 11.62 -19.00 -16.07
N TYR A 110 11.03 -19.77 -15.14
CA TYR A 110 9.62 -19.63 -14.83
C TYR A 110 9.26 -18.26 -14.22
N GLY A 111 10.12 -17.71 -13.36
CA GLY A 111 9.97 -16.36 -12.83
C GLY A 111 10.02 -15.28 -13.93
N GLU A 112 10.96 -15.41 -14.86
CA GLU A 112 11.08 -14.55 -16.04
C GLU A 112 9.84 -14.66 -16.95
N TYR A 113 9.30 -15.86 -17.13
CA TYR A 113 8.05 -16.09 -17.86
C TYR A 113 6.87 -15.33 -17.26
N ILE A 114 6.69 -15.34 -15.93
CA ILE A 114 5.61 -14.58 -15.28
C ILE A 114 5.82 -13.07 -15.43
N GLN A 115 7.06 -12.60 -15.35
CA GLN A 115 7.40 -11.20 -15.61
C GLN A 115 7.00 -10.78 -17.02
N THR A 116 7.46 -11.52 -18.04
CA THR A 116 7.09 -11.26 -19.43
C THR A 116 5.58 -11.31 -19.64
N THR A 117 4.89 -12.26 -18.99
CA THR A 117 3.42 -12.39 -19.07
C THR A 117 2.71 -11.14 -18.52
N LEU A 118 3.14 -10.63 -17.36
CA LEU A 118 2.59 -9.40 -16.78
C LEU A 118 2.91 -8.17 -17.64
N GLU A 119 4.14 -8.07 -18.17
CA GLU A 119 4.54 -6.97 -19.05
C GLU A 119 3.77 -6.96 -20.37
N GLN A 120 3.52 -8.14 -20.96
CA GLN A 120 2.69 -8.28 -22.15
C GLN A 120 1.24 -7.88 -21.86
N ALA A 121 0.69 -8.30 -20.72
CA ALA A 121 -0.65 -7.88 -20.30
C ALA A 121 -0.74 -6.35 -20.11
N LEU A 122 0.31 -5.73 -19.58
CA LEU A 122 0.40 -4.27 -19.43
C LEU A 122 0.44 -3.56 -20.79
N LYS A 123 1.25 -4.06 -21.74
CA LYS A 123 1.33 -3.50 -23.10
C LYS A 123 0.01 -3.61 -23.87
N GLN A 124 -0.78 -4.64 -23.57
CA GLN A 124 -2.09 -4.89 -24.20
C GLN A 124 -3.26 -4.29 -23.41
N ALA A 125 -3.00 -3.65 -22.26
CA ALA A 125 -4.04 -3.12 -21.41
C ALA A 125 -4.81 -2.00 -22.13
N PRO A 126 -6.15 -1.94 -21.98
CA PRO A 126 -6.92 -0.82 -22.51
C PRO A 126 -6.42 0.52 -21.95
N PRO A 127 -6.51 1.62 -22.72
CA PRO A 127 -5.97 2.93 -22.31
C PRO A 127 -6.65 3.53 -21.06
N TYR A 128 -7.84 3.05 -20.70
CA TYR A 128 -8.58 3.46 -19.50
C TYR A 128 -8.22 2.64 -18.25
N VAL A 129 -7.25 1.73 -18.34
CA VAL A 129 -6.72 0.97 -17.20
C VAL A 129 -5.35 1.51 -16.86
N HIS A 130 -5.20 2.02 -15.63
CA HIS A 130 -3.90 2.46 -15.13
C HIS A 130 -3.31 1.38 -14.23
N PHE A 131 -2.02 1.11 -14.43
CA PHE A 131 -1.27 0.16 -13.63
C PHE A 131 -0.13 0.86 -12.92
N GLU A 132 0.02 0.61 -11.64
CA GLU A 132 1.10 1.14 -10.82
C GLU A 132 1.75 0.03 -10.01
N LYS A 133 3.08 -0.03 -10.07
CA LYS A 133 3.88 -0.91 -9.23
C LYS A 133 4.45 -0.08 -8.09
N ILE A 134 4.24 -0.53 -6.86
CA ILE A 134 4.71 0.15 -5.66
C ILE A 134 5.63 -0.80 -4.89
N THR A 135 6.86 -0.36 -4.64
CA THR A 135 7.81 -1.10 -3.80
C THR A 135 7.63 -0.66 -2.36
N ALA A 136 6.86 -1.40 -1.57
CA ALA A 136 6.58 -1.07 -0.17
C ALA A 136 6.18 -2.31 0.63
N GLU A 137 6.38 -2.26 1.95
CA GLU A 137 5.84 -3.23 2.90
C GLU A 137 4.51 -2.70 3.45
N VAL A 138 3.45 -3.50 3.31
CA VAL A 138 2.13 -3.17 3.85
C VAL A 138 2.05 -3.67 5.29
N VAL A 139 1.70 -2.78 6.22
CA VAL A 139 1.67 -3.10 7.65
C VAL A 139 0.28 -3.08 8.27
N ALA A 140 -0.69 -2.39 7.66
CA ALA A 140 -2.07 -2.33 8.15
C ALA A 140 -3.10 -2.15 7.04
N ILE A 141 -4.34 -2.58 7.31
CA ILE A 141 -5.51 -2.33 6.46
C ILE A 141 -6.66 -1.91 7.37
N GLN A 142 -7.26 -0.76 7.09
CA GLN A 142 -8.37 -0.20 7.86
C GLN A 142 -9.61 0.00 6.96
N PRO A 143 -10.80 -0.49 7.34
CA PRO A 143 -12.00 -0.32 6.52
C PRO A 143 -12.38 1.16 6.39
N LEU A 144 -12.76 1.58 5.18
CA LEU A 144 -13.25 2.93 4.92
C LEU A 144 -14.34 2.90 3.83
N GLY A 145 -15.57 3.19 4.22
CA GLY A 145 -16.74 3.13 3.31
C GLY A 145 -16.95 1.73 2.74
N LYS A 146 -16.94 1.60 1.42
CA LYS A 146 -17.07 0.32 0.69
C LYS A 146 -15.73 -0.34 0.33
N GLY A 147 -14.62 0.24 0.79
CA GLY A 147 -13.26 -0.22 0.54
C GLY A 147 -12.43 -0.12 1.81
N ALA A 148 -11.13 0.13 1.68
CA ALA A 148 -10.23 0.28 2.81
C ALA A 148 -8.99 1.10 2.47
N VAL A 149 -8.39 1.66 3.53
CA VAL A 149 -7.08 2.31 3.50
C VAL A 149 -6.01 1.26 3.82
N VAL A 150 -4.99 1.21 3.00
CA VAL A 150 -3.80 0.37 3.15
C VAL A 150 -2.66 1.26 3.64
N SER A 151 -2.02 0.90 4.74
CA SER A 151 -0.90 1.65 5.33
C SER A 151 0.41 0.93 5.10
N PHE A 152 1.43 1.69 4.73
CA PHE A 152 2.81 1.21 4.53
C PHE A 152 3.64 1.39 5.79
N GLU A 153 4.79 0.71 5.84
CA GLU A 153 5.80 0.92 6.88
C GLU A 153 6.35 2.36 6.90
N SER A 154 6.29 3.07 5.77
CA SER A 154 6.69 4.47 5.61
C SER A 154 5.65 5.50 6.10
N ASP A 155 4.58 5.05 6.76
CA ASP A 155 3.41 5.86 7.14
C ASP A 155 2.60 6.48 5.98
N GLU A 156 2.91 6.10 4.73
CA GLU A 156 2.07 6.42 3.58
C GLU A 156 0.78 5.58 3.56
N HIS A 157 -0.27 6.13 2.95
CA HIS A 157 -1.61 5.54 2.93
C HIS A 157 -2.22 5.57 1.54
N LEU A 158 -2.88 4.48 1.14
CA LEU A 158 -3.61 4.39 -0.13
C LEU A 158 -5.01 3.80 0.05
N TYR A 159 -5.99 4.40 -0.60
CA TYR A 159 -7.34 3.87 -0.66
C TYR A 159 -7.51 2.86 -1.80
N GLY A 160 -8.17 1.73 -1.51
CA GLY A 160 -8.59 0.74 -2.50
C GLY A 160 -10.06 0.35 -2.32
N ASP A 161 -10.79 0.26 -3.43
CA ASP A 161 -12.16 -0.27 -3.47
C ASP A 161 -12.20 -1.79 -3.28
N LYS A 162 -11.16 -2.47 -3.78
CA LYS A 162 -10.96 -3.91 -3.66
C LYS A 162 -9.51 -4.16 -3.28
N ILE A 163 -9.27 -5.08 -2.35
CA ILE A 163 -7.95 -5.46 -1.86
C ILE A 163 -7.78 -6.96 -2.01
N VAL A 164 -6.67 -7.38 -2.61
CA VAL A 164 -6.27 -8.78 -2.77
C VAL A 164 -5.03 -9.05 -1.94
N LEU A 165 -5.15 -9.92 -0.95
CA LEU A 165 -4.01 -10.47 -0.21
C LEU A 165 -3.41 -11.64 -0.98
N ALA A 166 -2.31 -11.37 -1.69
CA ALA A 166 -1.47 -12.33 -2.40
C ALA A 166 -0.10 -12.51 -1.73
N THR A 167 -0.07 -12.45 -0.39
CA THR A 167 1.14 -12.38 0.45
C THR A 167 2.03 -13.64 0.41
N GLY A 168 1.54 -14.73 -0.18
CA GLY A 168 2.28 -15.98 -0.30
C GLY A 168 2.56 -16.63 1.06
N ASN A 169 3.75 -17.22 1.20
CA ASN A 169 4.13 -18.00 2.36
C ASN A 169 4.89 -17.16 3.39
N PHE A 170 4.52 -17.32 4.66
CA PHE A 170 5.30 -16.79 5.78
C PHE A 170 6.34 -17.81 6.25
N PRO A 171 7.52 -17.38 6.69
CA PRO A 171 8.55 -18.29 7.19
C PRO A 171 8.08 -18.99 8.48
N SER A 172 8.44 -20.26 8.65
CA SER A 172 8.18 -20.99 9.89
C SER A 172 9.05 -20.51 11.04
N ASN A 173 8.51 -20.54 12.24
CA ASN A 173 9.29 -20.36 13.46
C ASN A 173 10.22 -21.56 13.68
N LEU A 174 11.31 -21.32 14.42
CA LEU A 174 12.14 -22.41 14.90
C LEU A 174 11.31 -23.34 15.82
N PRO A 175 11.64 -24.64 15.89
CA PRO A 175 11.03 -25.54 16.87
C PRO A 175 11.14 -24.97 18.29
N PRO A 176 10.14 -25.17 19.17
CA PRO A 176 10.16 -24.63 20.54
C PRO A 176 11.39 -25.03 21.36
N SER A 177 11.98 -26.20 21.10
CA SER A 177 13.20 -26.66 21.76
C SER A 177 14.43 -25.80 21.48
N ILE A 178 14.40 -25.00 20.42
CA ILE A 178 15.52 -24.14 20.00
C ILE A 178 15.06 -22.72 19.65
N SER A 179 13.86 -22.33 20.08
CA SER A 179 13.32 -21.01 19.77
C SER A 179 14.07 -19.87 20.46
N HIS A 180 14.88 -20.18 21.48
CA HIS A 180 15.78 -19.23 22.15
C HIS A 180 17.00 -18.86 21.29
N LEU A 181 17.35 -19.66 20.29
CA LEU A 181 18.40 -19.31 19.34
C LEU A 181 17.88 -18.18 18.44
N VAL A 182 18.38 -16.96 18.67
CA VAL A 182 17.91 -15.75 17.99
C VAL A 182 18.14 -15.86 16.47
N LYS A 183 17.16 -15.40 15.66
CA LYS A 183 17.23 -15.40 14.18
C LYS A 183 18.41 -14.60 13.59
N SER A 184 19.07 -13.76 14.40
CA SER A 184 20.19 -12.90 13.96
C SER A 184 21.57 -13.54 14.11
N ASP A 185 21.66 -14.76 14.66
CA ASP A 185 22.94 -15.44 14.79
C ASP A 185 23.50 -15.86 13.41
N ARG A 186 24.82 -15.82 13.24
CA ARG A 186 25.48 -16.22 11.99
C ARG A 186 25.31 -17.71 11.70
N SER A 187 25.10 -18.53 12.73
CA SER A 187 25.09 -19.98 12.61
C SER A 187 23.69 -20.58 12.43
N VAL A 188 22.61 -19.83 12.71
CA VAL A 188 21.21 -20.28 12.50
C VAL A 188 20.59 -19.48 11.36
N LYS A 189 20.18 -20.15 10.28
CA LYS A 189 19.61 -19.52 9.09
C LYS A 189 18.22 -20.04 8.78
N GLN A 190 17.36 -19.15 8.30
CA GLN A 190 16.06 -19.52 7.75
C GLN A 190 16.23 -19.89 6.27
N ALA A 191 15.55 -20.95 5.83
CA ALA A 191 15.47 -21.23 4.40
C ALA A 191 14.79 -20.08 3.65
N TRP A 192 15.04 -20.01 2.33
CA TRP A 192 14.60 -18.96 1.39
C TRP A 192 15.40 -17.65 1.43
N TYR A 193 16.31 -17.51 2.39
CA TYR A 193 17.30 -16.43 2.40
C TYR A 193 18.62 -16.92 1.81
N TRP A 194 19.27 -16.08 1.01
CA TRP A 194 20.52 -16.42 0.31
C TRP A 194 21.67 -16.78 1.26
N GLU A 195 21.66 -16.18 2.44
CA GLU A 195 22.61 -16.36 3.53
C GLU A 195 22.52 -17.76 4.16
N ALA A 196 21.48 -18.54 3.84
CA ALA A 196 21.34 -19.91 4.33
C ALA A 196 22.49 -20.81 3.87
N THR A 197 22.94 -20.68 2.63
CA THR A 197 23.98 -21.54 2.06
C THR A 197 25.29 -20.82 1.74
N THR A 198 25.34 -19.50 1.87
CA THR A 198 26.53 -18.68 1.60
C THR A 198 27.28 -18.26 2.86
N ASN A 199 28.51 -17.75 2.71
CA ASN A 199 29.40 -17.40 3.82
C ASN A 199 29.59 -18.56 4.81
N LEU A 200 29.76 -19.76 4.27
CA LEU A 200 29.98 -21.00 5.00
C LEU A 200 31.28 -21.62 4.49
N ASP A 201 32.13 -22.12 5.40
CA ASP A 201 33.28 -22.94 5.02
C ASP A 201 32.79 -24.15 4.20
N PRO A 202 33.34 -24.38 2.98
CA PRO A 202 32.98 -25.54 2.17
C PRO A 202 33.08 -26.89 2.89
N GLU A 203 33.89 -27.03 3.95
CA GLU A 203 34.04 -28.26 4.74
C GLU A 203 33.19 -28.29 6.02
N ALA A 204 32.51 -27.20 6.38
CA ALA A 204 31.75 -27.14 7.63
C ALA A 204 30.58 -28.13 7.66
N SER A 205 30.26 -28.64 8.83
CA SER A 205 29.07 -29.47 9.04
C SER A 205 27.78 -28.64 9.01
N VAL A 206 26.77 -29.11 8.29
CA VAL A 206 25.47 -28.43 8.16
C VAL A 206 24.34 -29.31 8.69
N LEU A 207 23.55 -28.79 9.62
CA LEU A 207 22.28 -29.39 10.03
C LEU A 207 21.11 -28.72 9.31
N VAL A 208 20.22 -29.51 8.73
CA VAL A 208 18.97 -29.06 8.13
C VAL A 208 17.78 -29.61 8.92
N ILE A 209 16.89 -28.74 9.40
CA ILE A 209 15.68 -29.14 10.13
C ILE A 209 14.49 -29.21 9.16
N GLY A 210 13.92 -30.39 8.98
CA GLY A 210 12.87 -30.67 8.01
C GLY A 210 13.44 -31.36 6.77
N THR A 211 12.69 -32.33 6.24
CA THR A 211 13.12 -33.16 5.10
C THR A 211 12.17 -33.03 3.90
N GLY A 212 11.47 -31.90 3.78
CA GLY A 212 10.58 -31.61 2.65
C GLY A 212 11.29 -30.96 1.45
N LEU A 213 10.52 -30.44 0.49
CA LEU A 213 11.06 -29.78 -0.71
C LEU A 213 12.01 -28.60 -0.42
N THR A 214 11.76 -27.85 0.67
CA THR A 214 12.66 -26.76 1.08
C THR A 214 14.06 -27.25 1.43
N MET A 215 14.19 -28.45 2.04
CA MET A 215 15.50 -29.04 2.31
C MET A 215 16.20 -29.45 1.01
N VAL A 216 15.45 -30.01 0.06
CA VAL A 216 15.98 -30.34 -1.27
C VAL A 216 16.59 -29.11 -1.93
N ASP A 217 15.88 -27.98 -1.91
CA ASP A 217 16.39 -26.71 -2.47
C ASP A 217 17.71 -26.28 -1.80
N MET A 218 17.83 -26.41 -0.47
CA MET A 218 19.06 -26.04 0.25
C MET A 218 20.22 -26.98 -0.06
N ILE A 219 19.97 -28.29 -0.16
CA ILE A 219 21.00 -29.27 -0.49
C ILE A 219 21.50 -29.09 -1.92
N VAL A 220 20.59 -28.84 -2.87
CA VAL A 220 20.95 -28.55 -4.26
C VAL A 220 21.77 -27.26 -4.35
N ALA A 221 21.42 -26.23 -3.56
CA ALA A 221 22.19 -25.00 -3.50
C ALA A 221 23.60 -25.22 -2.94
N LEU A 222 23.74 -25.96 -1.83
CA LEU A 222 25.04 -26.33 -1.27
C LEU A 222 25.89 -27.15 -2.28
N HIS A 223 25.26 -28.08 -2.98
CA HIS A 223 25.90 -28.90 -4.01
C HIS A 223 26.43 -28.04 -5.18
N GLU A 224 25.60 -27.17 -5.75
CA GLU A 224 25.97 -26.26 -6.84
C GLU A 224 27.09 -25.29 -6.41
N GLN A 225 27.12 -24.90 -5.13
CA GLN A 225 28.15 -24.04 -4.55
C GLN A 225 29.43 -24.80 -4.15
N GLY A 226 29.50 -26.11 -4.38
CA GLY A 226 30.71 -26.90 -4.16
C GLY A 226 30.98 -27.24 -2.69
N HIS A 227 29.96 -27.29 -1.83
CA HIS A 227 30.09 -27.71 -0.44
C HIS A 227 30.47 -29.21 -0.34
N ARG A 228 31.48 -29.50 0.49
CA ARG A 228 32.11 -30.83 0.66
C ARG A 228 31.95 -31.39 2.07
N GLY A 229 31.63 -30.54 3.05
CA GLY A 229 31.35 -30.92 4.43
C GLY A 229 30.13 -31.83 4.61
N PRO A 230 29.97 -32.46 5.79
CA PRO A 230 28.86 -33.35 6.08
C PRO A 230 27.54 -32.58 6.28
N ILE A 231 26.46 -33.13 5.74
CA ILE A 231 25.10 -32.58 5.82
C ILE A 231 24.21 -33.56 6.59
N TYR A 232 23.65 -33.10 7.70
CA TYR A 232 22.71 -33.83 8.53
C TYR A 232 21.30 -33.29 8.28
N ALA A 233 20.38 -34.11 7.78
CA ALA A 233 18.98 -33.71 7.60
C ALA A 233 18.09 -34.41 8.62
N VAL A 234 17.37 -33.66 9.44
CA VAL A 234 16.54 -34.22 10.52
C VAL A 234 15.07 -33.91 10.35
N SER A 235 14.21 -34.92 10.47
CA SER A 235 12.77 -34.71 10.65
C SER A 235 12.16 -35.80 11.51
N ARG A 236 10.93 -35.57 11.99
CA ARG A 236 10.22 -36.53 12.87
C ARG A 236 10.09 -37.93 12.28
N HIS A 237 10.09 -38.06 10.95
CA HIS A 237 9.90 -39.34 10.25
C HIS A 237 11.08 -39.72 9.36
N GLY A 238 12.02 -38.81 9.06
CA GLY A 238 13.16 -39.09 8.17
C GLY A 238 12.76 -39.37 6.72
N LEU A 239 11.57 -38.93 6.29
CA LEU A 239 11.05 -39.19 4.94
C LEU A 239 11.59 -38.18 3.94
N LEU A 240 11.93 -38.63 2.74
CA LEU A 240 12.37 -37.79 1.62
C LEU A 240 11.28 -37.70 0.52
N PRO A 241 11.17 -36.56 -0.18
CA PRO A 241 10.29 -36.43 -1.34
C PRO A 241 10.61 -37.49 -2.41
N GLN A 242 9.57 -38.08 -3.00
CA GLN A 242 9.75 -39.11 -4.02
C GLN A 242 10.13 -38.50 -5.37
N ARG A 243 10.88 -39.24 -6.19
CA ARG A 243 11.23 -38.81 -7.54
C ARG A 243 10.06 -38.93 -8.52
N HIS A 244 10.03 -38.06 -9.53
CA HIS A 244 9.21 -38.27 -10.74
C HIS A 244 9.75 -39.43 -11.59
N GLN A 245 8.91 -39.94 -12.49
CA GLN A 245 9.27 -40.98 -13.45
C GLN A 245 9.06 -40.45 -14.87
N ALA A 246 9.99 -40.76 -15.78
CA ALA A 246 10.03 -40.20 -17.14
C ALA A 246 8.80 -40.55 -18.01
N ALA A 247 8.17 -41.69 -17.73
CA ALA A 247 6.92 -42.11 -18.34
C ALA A 247 5.96 -42.62 -17.26
N ILE A 248 4.81 -41.97 -17.11
CA ILE A 248 3.73 -42.42 -16.24
C ILE A 248 2.55 -42.71 -17.16
N SER A 249 2.13 -43.97 -17.22
CA SER A 249 0.87 -44.35 -17.85
C SER A 249 -0.28 -43.69 -17.11
N SER A 250 -1.28 -43.16 -17.83
CA SER A 250 -2.47 -42.61 -17.18
C SER A 250 -3.23 -43.71 -16.43
N TYR A 251 -3.78 -43.39 -15.26
CA TYR A 251 -4.70 -44.25 -14.53
C TYR A 251 -6.09 -43.63 -14.54
N GLN A 252 -7.11 -44.46 -14.74
CA GLN A 252 -8.49 -43.98 -14.73
C GLN A 252 -8.84 -43.45 -13.33
N ARG A 253 -9.59 -42.35 -13.29
CA ARG A 253 -10.15 -41.86 -12.03
C ARG A 253 -11.06 -42.92 -11.42
N PHE A 254 -10.76 -43.28 -10.17
CA PHE A 254 -11.42 -44.37 -9.43
C PHE A 254 -12.34 -43.88 -8.30
N ILE A 255 -12.38 -42.57 -8.06
CA ILE A 255 -13.17 -41.98 -6.98
C ILE A 255 -13.86 -40.70 -7.45
N ASP A 256 -15.11 -40.58 -7.06
CA ASP A 256 -15.95 -39.40 -7.23
C ASP A 256 -16.42 -38.92 -5.87
N VAL A 257 -16.67 -37.61 -5.74
CA VAL A 257 -17.01 -36.97 -4.46
C VAL A 257 -18.27 -37.57 -3.86
N GLU A 258 -19.27 -37.87 -4.69
CA GLU A 258 -20.57 -38.43 -4.25
C GLU A 258 -20.43 -39.81 -3.61
N ASN A 259 -19.45 -40.60 -4.06
CA ASN A 259 -19.23 -41.98 -3.60
C ASN A 259 -17.99 -42.10 -2.71
N ALA A 260 -17.33 -40.99 -2.40
CA ALA A 260 -16.09 -40.99 -1.66
C ALA A 260 -16.33 -41.39 -0.19
N PRO A 261 -15.49 -42.25 0.39
CA PRO A 261 -15.54 -42.52 1.82
C PRO A 261 -15.37 -41.25 2.65
N GLN A 262 -16.25 -41.03 3.63
CA GLN A 262 -16.25 -39.84 4.48
C GLN A 262 -15.15 -39.83 5.57
N THR A 263 -14.35 -40.90 5.67
CA THR A 263 -13.25 -40.97 6.63
C THR A 263 -11.92 -41.16 5.93
N ILE A 264 -10.89 -40.49 6.45
CA ILE A 264 -9.57 -40.50 5.83
C ILE A 264 -8.93 -41.89 5.86
N GLY A 265 -9.24 -42.71 6.86
CA GLY A 265 -8.79 -44.10 6.93
C GLY A 265 -9.36 -44.96 5.80
N ARG A 266 -10.64 -44.78 5.44
CA ARG A 266 -11.26 -45.50 4.33
C ARG A 266 -10.77 -44.99 2.99
N LEU A 267 -10.57 -43.68 2.83
CA LEU A 267 -9.94 -43.10 1.65
C LEU A 267 -8.54 -43.69 1.43
N LEU A 268 -7.70 -43.70 2.46
CA LEU A 268 -6.36 -44.30 2.37
C LEU A 268 -6.42 -45.79 2.01
N ARG A 269 -7.36 -46.55 2.59
CA ARG A 269 -7.57 -47.95 2.24
C ARG A 269 -7.92 -48.11 0.77
N GLN A 270 -8.82 -47.29 0.24
CA GLN A 270 -9.20 -47.31 -1.17
C GLN A 270 -8.01 -46.98 -2.07
N VAL A 271 -7.28 -45.90 -1.80
CA VAL A 271 -6.05 -45.55 -2.55
C VAL A 271 -5.05 -46.71 -2.56
N ARG A 272 -4.86 -47.40 -1.43
CA ARG A 272 -3.98 -48.57 -1.36
C ARG A 272 -4.48 -49.77 -2.17
N LEU A 273 -5.79 -49.99 -2.25
CA LEU A 273 -6.36 -51.03 -3.10
C LEU A 273 -6.13 -50.72 -4.58
N GLU A 274 -6.32 -49.46 -4.97
CA GLU A 274 -6.09 -49.01 -6.35
C GLU A 274 -4.62 -49.06 -6.75
N VAL A 275 -3.71 -48.71 -5.84
CA VAL A 275 -2.27 -48.90 -6.09
C VAL A 275 -1.93 -50.38 -6.34
N LYS A 276 -2.56 -51.32 -5.63
CA LYS A 276 -2.37 -52.76 -5.87
C LYS A 276 -2.98 -53.19 -7.20
N ALA A 277 -4.17 -52.69 -7.55
CA ALA A 277 -4.83 -52.98 -8.83
C ALA A 277 -3.99 -52.46 -10.01
N ALA A 278 -3.56 -51.20 -9.94
CA ALA A 278 -2.66 -50.57 -10.91
C ALA A 278 -1.37 -51.38 -11.09
N ALA A 279 -0.74 -51.82 -9.99
CA ALA A 279 0.47 -52.63 -10.05
C ALA A 279 0.25 -53.97 -10.80
N SER A 280 -0.91 -54.62 -10.64
CA SER A 280 -1.25 -55.84 -11.38
C SER A 280 -1.41 -55.63 -12.88
N MET A 281 -1.64 -54.37 -13.31
CA MET A 281 -1.72 -53.94 -14.71
C MET A 281 -0.40 -53.34 -15.22
N GLY A 282 0.68 -53.39 -14.43
CA GLY A 282 1.96 -52.78 -14.77
C GLY A 282 1.97 -51.24 -14.69
N VAL A 283 1.01 -50.63 -14.01
CA VAL A 283 0.91 -49.17 -13.83
C VAL A 283 1.51 -48.75 -12.48
N ASP A 284 2.40 -47.75 -12.50
CA ASP A 284 3.06 -47.23 -11.29
C ASP A 284 2.08 -46.49 -10.36
N TRP A 285 2.34 -46.56 -9.05
CA TRP A 285 1.50 -45.92 -8.02
C TRP A 285 1.35 -44.41 -8.23
N ARG A 286 2.33 -43.75 -8.86
CA ARG A 286 2.28 -42.30 -9.16
C ARG A 286 1.08 -41.95 -10.02
N ALA A 287 0.72 -42.80 -10.96
CA ALA A 287 -0.45 -42.60 -11.82
C ALA A 287 -1.75 -42.57 -11.01
N VAL A 288 -1.85 -43.45 -10.01
CA VAL A 288 -3.00 -43.52 -9.10
C VAL A 288 -3.09 -42.24 -8.26
N ILE A 289 -1.97 -41.77 -7.70
CA ILE A 289 -1.94 -40.50 -6.94
C ILE A 289 -2.27 -39.31 -7.84
N ASP A 290 -1.77 -39.26 -9.07
CA ASP A 290 -2.06 -38.19 -10.02
C ASP A 290 -3.54 -38.16 -10.44
N SER A 291 -4.21 -39.33 -10.50
CA SER A 291 -5.63 -39.42 -10.83
C SER A 291 -6.56 -38.79 -9.78
N LEU A 292 -6.09 -38.60 -8.54
CA LEU A 292 -6.85 -37.93 -7.47
C LEU A 292 -6.91 -36.41 -7.64
N ARG A 293 -5.93 -35.82 -8.35
CA ARG A 293 -5.74 -34.38 -8.41
C ARG A 293 -6.99 -33.57 -8.75
N PRO A 294 -7.82 -33.96 -9.75
CA PRO A 294 -9.00 -33.19 -10.11
C PRO A 294 -10.06 -33.09 -8.99
N VAL A 295 -10.03 -33.99 -8.01
CA VAL A 295 -11.02 -34.06 -6.93
C VAL A 295 -10.46 -33.79 -5.54
N THR A 296 -9.15 -33.66 -5.38
CA THR A 296 -8.50 -33.52 -4.07
C THR A 296 -9.15 -32.43 -3.19
N GLN A 297 -9.47 -31.27 -3.77
CA GLN A 297 -10.12 -30.17 -3.04
C GLN A 297 -11.56 -30.50 -2.62
N GLN A 298 -12.31 -31.18 -3.49
CA GLN A 298 -13.69 -31.56 -3.20
C GLN A 298 -13.73 -32.66 -2.13
N LEU A 299 -12.84 -33.66 -2.23
CA LEU A 299 -12.66 -34.68 -1.19
C LEU A 299 -12.31 -34.03 0.15
N TRP A 300 -11.42 -33.03 0.15
CA TRP A 300 -11.05 -32.29 1.36
C TRP A 300 -12.25 -31.58 2.01
N GLN A 301 -13.05 -30.88 1.21
CA GLN A 301 -14.25 -30.17 1.66
C GLN A 301 -15.34 -31.11 2.16
N HIS A 302 -15.37 -32.35 1.66
CA HIS A 302 -16.32 -33.37 2.07
C HIS A 302 -15.97 -34.03 3.41
N LEU A 303 -14.73 -33.88 3.89
CA LEU A 303 -14.30 -34.41 5.18
C LEU A 303 -14.80 -33.53 6.33
N SER A 304 -15.21 -34.17 7.42
CA SER A 304 -15.47 -33.47 8.68
C SER A 304 -14.20 -32.80 9.21
N LEU A 305 -14.37 -31.77 10.05
CA LEU A 305 -13.24 -31.08 10.70
C LEU A 305 -12.33 -32.05 11.47
N GLU A 306 -12.90 -33.08 12.09
CA GLU A 306 -12.14 -34.10 12.81
C GLU A 306 -11.26 -34.93 11.86
N GLU A 307 -11.81 -35.31 10.70
CA GLU A 307 -11.08 -36.11 9.70
C GLU A 307 -10.01 -35.27 8.98
N GLN A 308 -10.27 -33.98 8.72
CA GLN A 308 -9.25 -33.04 8.26
C GLN A 308 -8.08 -32.94 9.25
N LYS A 309 -8.38 -32.73 10.55
CA LYS A 309 -7.34 -32.73 11.61
C LYS A 309 -6.60 -34.06 11.69
N ARG A 310 -7.31 -35.18 11.53
CA ARG A 310 -6.74 -36.53 11.53
C ARG A 310 -5.78 -36.73 10.35
N PHE A 311 -6.15 -36.25 9.16
CA PHE A 311 -5.27 -36.25 7.98
C PHE A 311 -4.00 -35.44 8.24
N LEU A 312 -4.13 -34.20 8.72
CA LEU A 312 -2.98 -33.32 8.99
C LEU A 312 -1.99 -33.94 9.99
N ARG A 313 -2.52 -34.60 11.03
CA ARG A 313 -1.72 -35.22 12.08
C ARG A 313 -0.99 -36.48 11.62
N HIS A 314 -1.66 -37.33 10.83
CA HIS A 314 -1.19 -38.70 10.59
C HIS A 314 -0.75 -38.99 9.17
N LEU A 315 -1.31 -38.29 8.17
CA LEU A 315 -1.15 -38.65 6.75
C LEU A 315 -0.50 -37.56 5.91
N LYS A 316 -0.55 -36.29 6.31
CA LYS A 316 0.06 -35.18 5.56
C LYS A 316 1.53 -35.44 5.19
N CYS A 317 2.35 -35.92 6.12
CA CYS A 317 3.76 -36.17 5.84
C CYS A 317 3.98 -37.23 4.75
N TYR A 318 3.11 -38.24 4.67
CA TYR A 318 3.14 -39.24 3.61
C TYR A 318 2.58 -38.69 2.31
N TRP A 319 1.46 -37.96 2.36
CA TRP A 319 0.90 -37.29 1.19
C TRP A 319 1.94 -36.39 0.53
N ASP A 320 2.58 -35.50 1.31
CA ASP A 320 3.53 -34.52 0.81
C ASP A 320 4.67 -35.17 0.02
N ILE A 321 5.28 -36.26 0.52
CA ILE A 321 6.41 -36.89 -0.18
C ILE A 321 5.98 -37.65 -1.45
N HIS A 322 4.76 -38.17 -1.52
CA HIS A 322 4.26 -38.92 -2.68
C HIS A 322 3.72 -37.98 -3.75
N ARG A 323 3.17 -36.83 -3.34
CA ARG A 323 2.45 -35.88 -4.20
C ARG A 323 3.31 -34.71 -4.64
N HIS A 324 4.21 -34.21 -3.80
CA HIS A 324 5.14 -33.13 -4.11
C HIS A 324 6.52 -33.71 -4.41
N ARG A 325 6.61 -34.29 -5.61
CA ARG A 325 7.77 -35.02 -6.10
C ARG A 325 8.85 -34.10 -6.66
N ILE A 326 10.08 -34.60 -6.72
CA ILE A 326 11.26 -33.90 -7.25
C ILE A 326 11.63 -34.42 -8.64
N ALA A 327 12.25 -33.55 -9.44
CA ALA A 327 12.76 -33.88 -10.77
C ALA A 327 13.80 -35.03 -10.67
N PRO A 328 13.87 -35.95 -11.67
CA PRO A 328 14.80 -37.08 -11.65
C PRO A 328 16.26 -36.66 -11.42
N GLU A 329 16.70 -35.58 -12.07
CA GLU A 329 18.06 -35.04 -11.98
C GLU A 329 18.39 -34.57 -10.56
N ILE A 330 17.40 -34.02 -9.85
CA ILE A 330 17.54 -33.59 -8.46
C ILE A 330 17.55 -34.80 -7.52
N ALA A 331 16.76 -35.83 -7.81
CA ALA A 331 16.82 -37.08 -7.06
C ALA A 331 18.20 -37.73 -7.17
N ASP A 332 18.81 -37.73 -8.37
CA ASP A 332 20.13 -38.31 -8.59
C ASP A 332 21.22 -37.59 -7.76
N ILE A 333 21.14 -36.26 -7.61
CA ILE A 333 22.02 -35.49 -6.71
C ILE A 333 21.85 -35.97 -5.27
N LEU A 334 20.62 -36.03 -4.76
CA LEU A 334 20.35 -36.44 -3.39
C LEU A 334 20.81 -37.88 -3.13
N GLU A 335 20.48 -38.80 -4.03
CA GLU A 335 20.86 -40.22 -3.94
C GLU A 335 22.39 -40.38 -3.91
N SER A 336 23.12 -39.65 -4.76
CA SER A 336 24.60 -39.62 -4.76
C SER A 336 25.18 -39.10 -3.45
N LEU A 337 24.64 -38.01 -2.91
CA LEU A 337 25.07 -37.45 -1.63
C LEU A 337 24.85 -38.41 -0.45
N VAL A 338 23.74 -39.14 -0.47
CA VAL A 338 23.43 -40.18 0.52
C VAL A 338 24.39 -41.37 0.38
N GLN A 339 24.59 -41.86 -0.84
CA GLN A 339 25.45 -43.02 -1.11
C GLN A 339 26.91 -42.78 -0.68
N ARG A 340 27.43 -41.56 -0.88
CA ARG A 340 28.78 -41.19 -0.44
C ARG A 340 28.88 -40.78 1.03
N GLY A 341 27.78 -40.86 1.78
CA GLY A 341 27.74 -40.54 3.22
C GLY A 341 27.81 -39.05 3.57
N GLN A 342 27.83 -38.16 2.57
CA GLN A 342 27.84 -36.72 2.82
C GLN A 342 26.49 -36.23 3.32
N LEU A 343 25.37 -36.74 2.79
CA LEU A 343 24.03 -36.47 3.29
C LEU A 343 23.55 -37.63 4.17
N GLN A 344 23.30 -37.35 5.44
CA GLN A 344 22.79 -38.31 6.41
C GLN A 344 21.41 -37.88 6.89
N VAL A 345 20.41 -38.76 6.75
CA VAL A 345 19.00 -38.44 7.06
C VAL A 345 18.57 -39.15 8.34
N TYR A 346 18.09 -38.37 9.31
CA TYR A 346 17.68 -38.84 10.62
C TYR A 346 16.17 -38.73 10.78
N ALA A 347 15.54 -39.87 11.10
CA ALA A 347 14.23 -39.88 11.73
C ALA A 347 14.42 -39.58 13.24
N ALA A 348 14.39 -38.31 13.62
CA ALA A 348 14.68 -37.86 14.98
C ALA A 348 13.92 -36.57 15.35
N ARG A 349 13.91 -36.25 16.65
CA ARG A 349 13.46 -34.96 17.18
C ARG A 349 14.67 -34.19 17.70
N LEU A 350 14.67 -32.90 17.42
CA LEU A 350 15.63 -31.96 17.99
C LEU A 350 15.22 -31.62 19.42
N GLU A 351 16.01 -32.05 20.40
CA GLU A 351 15.74 -31.82 21.83
C GLU A 351 16.32 -30.51 22.33
N ASN A 352 17.54 -30.19 21.90
CA ASN A 352 18.20 -28.94 22.27
C ASN A 352 19.27 -28.56 21.23
N ALA A 353 19.61 -27.28 21.19
CA ALA A 353 20.78 -26.76 20.50
C ALA A 353 21.33 -25.56 21.26
N SER A 354 22.65 -25.48 21.37
CA SER A 354 23.37 -24.40 22.05
C SER A 354 24.52 -23.89 21.18
N LEU A 355 24.74 -22.58 21.21
CA LEU A 355 25.86 -21.94 20.51
C LEU A 355 27.18 -22.29 21.20
N THR A 356 28.22 -22.44 20.39
CA THR A 356 29.62 -22.58 20.81
C THR A 356 30.50 -21.61 20.03
N GLU A 357 31.79 -21.51 20.35
CA GLU A 357 32.74 -20.66 19.62
C GLU A 357 32.89 -21.06 18.15
N SER A 358 32.67 -22.34 17.82
CA SER A 358 32.87 -22.93 16.49
C SER A 358 31.57 -23.25 15.73
N GLY A 359 30.40 -23.01 16.31
CA GLY A 359 29.12 -23.32 15.68
C GLY A 359 27.99 -23.61 16.69
N LEU A 360 27.39 -24.79 16.58
CA LEU A 360 26.34 -25.28 17.47
C LEU A 360 26.60 -26.72 17.92
N GLU A 361 26.32 -26.99 19.18
CA GLU A 361 26.14 -28.34 19.70
C GLU A 361 24.65 -28.68 19.71
N VAL A 362 24.30 -29.80 19.09
CA VAL A 362 22.93 -30.20 18.83
C VAL A 362 22.65 -31.58 19.40
N THR A 363 21.52 -31.72 20.10
CA THR A 363 21.06 -32.98 20.67
C THR A 363 19.83 -33.48 19.93
N LEU A 364 19.94 -34.66 19.32
CA LEU A 364 18.87 -35.34 18.59
C LEU A 364 18.43 -36.59 19.34
N ARG A 365 17.13 -36.80 19.50
CA ARG A 365 16.56 -38.08 19.95
C ARG A 365 15.98 -38.86 18.79
N GLN A 366 16.49 -40.07 18.56
CA GLN A 366 16.02 -40.91 17.47
C GLN A 366 14.56 -41.34 17.67
N ARG A 367 13.82 -41.42 16.56
CA ARG A 367 12.39 -41.70 16.57
C ARG A 367 12.14 -43.12 17.08
N GLY A 368 11.28 -43.23 18.08
CA GLY A 368 10.84 -44.54 18.62
C GLY A 368 11.87 -45.20 19.53
N THR A 369 12.95 -44.50 19.90
CA THR A 369 13.98 -44.99 20.81
C THR A 369 14.33 -43.91 21.84
N GLU A 370 15.12 -44.27 22.84
CA GLU A 370 15.75 -43.34 23.80
C GLU A 370 17.19 -42.98 23.38
N ILE A 371 17.61 -43.39 22.19
CA ILE A 371 18.97 -43.13 21.69
C ILE A 371 19.11 -41.63 21.41
N ILE A 372 20.12 -41.03 22.05
CA ILE A 372 20.51 -39.64 21.88
C ILE A 372 21.76 -39.57 21.01
N THR A 373 21.76 -38.66 20.04
CA THR A 373 22.90 -38.35 19.18
C THR A 373 23.29 -36.90 19.40
N HIS A 374 24.56 -36.66 19.68
CA HIS A 374 25.14 -35.33 19.77
C HIS A 374 25.88 -35.00 18.47
N LEU A 375 25.60 -33.84 17.90
CA LEU A 375 26.22 -33.35 16.67
C LEU A 375 26.80 -31.96 16.88
N SER A 376 28.06 -31.78 16.49
CA SER A 376 28.68 -30.47 16.36
C SER A 376 28.53 -29.96 14.93
N VAL A 377 27.85 -28.85 14.74
CA VAL A 377 27.52 -28.30 13.41
C VAL A 377 27.93 -26.84 13.27
N GLY A 378 28.61 -26.52 12.16
CA GLY A 378 28.98 -25.14 11.83
C GLY A 378 27.78 -24.29 11.39
N ARG A 379 26.69 -24.93 10.90
CA ARG A 379 25.46 -24.23 10.51
C ARG A 379 24.20 -25.05 10.75
N LEU A 380 23.13 -24.37 11.16
CA LEU A 380 21.77 -24.89 11.22
C LEU A 380 20.88 -24.14 10.22
N ILE A 381 20.15 -24.86 9.38
CA ILE A 381 19.19 -24.29 8.41
C ILE A 381 17.78 -24.80 8.72
N ASN A 382 16.86 -23.88 9.00
CA ASN A 382 15.46 -24.21 9.23
C ASN A 382 14.70 -24.41 7.91
N CYS A 383 14.42 -25.66 7.57
CA CYS A 383 13.64 -26.09 6.42
C CYS A 383 12.27 -26.67 6.80
N THR A 384 11.68 -26.22 7.92
CA THR A 384 10.37 -26.70 8.39
C THR A 384 9.18 -26.21 7.55
N GLY A 385 9.44 -25.47 6.47
CA GLY A 385 8.45 -25.05 5.47
C GLY A 385 7.79 -23.71 5.80
N ALA A 386 6.60 -23.50 5.25
CA ALA A 386 5.81 -22.29 5.47
C ALA A 386 4.96 -22.35 6.75
N ASN A 387 4.85 -21.23 7.46
CA ASN A 387 3.87 -21.08 8.53
C ASN A 387 2.49 -20.83 7.93
N GLY A 388 1.69 -21.89 7.85
CA GLY A 388 0.29 -21.79 7.44
C GLY A 388 -0.66 -21.47 8.60
N ASN A 389 -0.21 -21.44 9.85
CA ASN A 389 -1.08 -21.19 10.99
C ASN A 389 -1.14 -19.71 11.31
N TYR A 390 -2.15 -19.03 10.74
CA TYR A 390 -2.35 -17.59 10.88
C TYR A 390 -2.46 -17.11 12.33
N ARG A 391 -2.77 -17.98 13.30
CA ARG A 391 -2.76 -17.64 14.74
C ARG A 391 -1.38 -17.34 15.32
N THR A 392 -0.32 -17.73 14.61
CA THR A 392 1.07 -17.70 15.11
C THR A 392 1.98 -16.84 14.24
N ILE A 393 1.43 -16.22 13.21
CA ILE A 393 2.18 -15.36 12.28
C ILE A 393 2.31 -13.98 12.94
N SER A 394 3.54 -13.53 13.14
CA SER A 394 3.87 -12.25 13.80
C SER A 394 4.01 -11.08 12.82
N HIS A 395 3.51 -11.22 11.59
CA HIS A 395 3.62 -10.20 10.55
C HIS A 395 2.67 -9.02 10.86
N PRO A 396 3.12 -7.74 10.81
CA PRO A 396 2.30 -6.59 11.18
C PRO A 396 0.94 -6.53 10.49
N LEU A 397 0.90 -6.74 9.16
CA LEU A 397 -0.35 -6.84 8.40
C LEU A 397 -1.32 -7.90 8.94
N ILE A 398 -0.82 -9.10 9.23
CA ILE A 398 -1.67 -10.20 9.73
C ILE A 398 -2.17 -9.87 11.13
N SER A 399 -1.31 -9.34 12.00
CA SER A 399 -1.68 -8.86 13.34
C SER A 399 -2.75 -7.77 13.27
N SER A 400 -2.59 -6.78 12.39
CA SER A 400 -3.57 -5.69 12.18
C SER A 400 -4.93 -6.24 11.77
N LEU A 401 -4.97 -7.14 10.78
CA LEU A 401 -6.22 -7.76 10.32
C LEU A 401 -6.89 -8.59 11.42
N GLN A 402 -6.12 -9.26 12.28
CA GLN A 402 -6.65 -10.01 13.43
C GLN A 402 -7.22 -9.09 14.51
N ILE A 403 -6.49 -8.04 14.88
CA ILE A 403 -6.92 -7.06 15.90
C ILE A 403 -8.22 -6.38 15.48
N LEU A 404 -8.36 -6.02 14.20
CA LEU A 404 -9.56 -5.40 13.65
C LEU A 404 -10.67 -6.40 13.32
N GLY A 405 -10.45 -7.70 13.52
CA GLY A 405 -11.43 -8.75 13.23
C GLY A 405 -11.76 -8.92 11.74
N LEU A 406 -10.86 -8.51 10.84
CA LEU A 406 -11.03 -8.55 9.38
C LEU A 406 -10.67 -9.90 8.75
N LEU A 407 -10.08 -10.81 9.53
CA LEU A 407 -9.87 -12.19 9.12
C LEU A 407 -10.16 -13.16 10.26
N ARG A 408 -10.52 -14.40 9.89
CA ARG A 408 -10.70 -15.51 10.81
C ARG A 408 -9.74 -16.66 10.48
N PRO A 409 -8.77 -17.00 11.35
CA PRO A 409 -7.89 -18.15 11.12
C PRO A 409 -8.68 -19.46 11.06
N SER A 410 -8.34 -20.33 10.11
CA SER A 410 -9.13 -21.55 9.89
C SER A 410 -9.08 -22.51 11.09
N ALA A 411 -10.19 -23.18 11.39
CA ALA A 411 -10.35 -24.08 12.54
C ALA A 411 -9.32 -25.24 12.59
N ILE A 412 -8.73 -25.61 11.46
CA ILE A 412 -7.69 -26.64 11.37
C ILE A 412 -6.26 -26.10 11.58
N GLY A 413 -6.08 -24.78 11.68
CA GLY A 413 -4.77 -24.15 11.82
C GLY A 413 -3.95 -24.08 10.54
N LEU A 414 -4.62 -24.03 9.39
CA LEU A 414 -4.01 -23.87 8.08
C LEU A 414 -4.80 -22.84 7.27
N GLY A 415 -4.17 -21.73 6.92
CA GLY A 415 -4.83 -20.63 6.21
C GLY A 415 -5.84 -19.84 7.06
N ILE A 416 -6.69 -19.11 6.35
CA ILE A 416 -7.83 -18.35 6.86
C ILE A 416 -9.11 -18.84 6.20
N ASP A 417 -10.25 -18.59 6.83
CA ASP A 417 -11.53 -18.95 6.23
C ASP A 417 -11.92 -17.95 5.13
N THR A 418 -12.38 -18.49 4.01
CA THR A 418 -12.80 -17.74 2.82
C THR A 418 -14.11 -18.27 2.27
N ALA A 419 -14.87 -17.40 1.61
CA ALA A 419 -15.95 -17.82 0.72
C ALA A 419 -15.38 -18.45 -0.58
N ASN A 420 -16.25 -19.08 -1.37
CA ASN A 420 -15.84 -19.77 -2.60
C ASN A 420 -15.15 -18.84 -3.62
N ASN A 421 -15.59 -17.58 -3.70
CA ASN A 421 -15.02 -16.54 -4.57
C ASN A 421 -13.69 -15.95 -4.05
N GLY A 422 -13.19 -16.40 -2.89
CA GLY A 422 -11.94 -15.91 -2.30
C GLY A 422 -12.10 -14.72 -1.37
N ALA A 423 -13.32 -14.22 -1.12
CA ALA A 423 -13.57 -13.21 -0.10
C ALA A 423 -13.17 -13.74 1.29
N ILE A 424 -12.46 -12.93 2.06
CA ILE A 424 -12.04 -13.28 3.43
C ILE A 424 -13.25 -13.19 4.36
N LEU A 425 -13.42 -14.18 5.25
CA LEU A 425 -14.42 -14.11 6.30
C LEU A 425 -13.88 -13.31 7.50
N ASP A 426 -14.67 -12.35 7.98
CA ASP A 426 -14.40 -11.61 9.21
C ASP A 426 -14.47 -12.52 10.46
N ALA A 427 -14.14 -11.98 11.63
CA ALA A 427 -14.18 -12.73 12.89
C ALA A 427 -15.57 -13.32 13.22
N LYS A 428 -16.65 -12.72 12.69
CA LYS A 428 -18.04 -13.17 12.85
C LYS A 428 -18.45 -14.20 11.78
N GLY A 429 -17.62 -14.44 10.77
CA GLY A 429 -17.89 -15.34 9.66
C GLY A 429 -18.59 -14.72 8.46
N ASN A 430 -18.68 -13.40 8.39
CA ASN A 430 -19.28 -12.72 7.24
C ASN A 430 -18.24 -12.54 6.13
N PRO A 431 -18.57 -12.83 4.86
CA PRO A 431 -17.67 -12.58 3.75
C PRO A 431 -17.51 -11.09 3.48
N SER A 432 -16.27 -10.63 3.30
CA SER A 432 -15.98 -9.25 2.91
C SER A 432 -16.42 -8.96 1.48
N SER A 433 -16.94 -7.76 1.24
CA SER A 433 -17.24 -7.27 -0.11
C SER A 433 -16.02 -6.66 -0.82
N TRP A 434 -14.93 -6.40 -0.09
CA TRP A 434 -13.77 -5.67 -0.61
C TRP A 434 -12.43 -6.34 -0.30
N LEU A 435 -12.35 -7.32 0.59
CA LEU A 435 -11.10 -8.01 0.97
C LEU A 435 -11.10 -9.47 0.50
N TYR A 436 -10.15 -9.80 -0.36
CA TYR A 436 -10.04 -11.10 -1.00
C TYR A 436 -8.65 -11.70 -0.80
N THR A 437 -8.52 -13.01 -1.03
CA THR A 437 -7.23 -13.69 -1.06
C THR A 437 -7.27 -14.89 -2.01
N LEU A 438 -6.10 -15.46 -2.29
CA LEU A 438 -5.92 -16.65 -3.11
C LEU A 438 -4.65 -17.40 -2.70
N GLY A 439 -4.54 -18.64 -3.14
CA GLY A 439 -3.36 -19.46 -2.89
C GLY A 439 -3.28 -19.98 -1.46
N THR A 440 -2.08 -19.96 -0.87
CA THR A 440 -1.79 -20.73 0.36
C THR A 440 -2.56 -20.23 1.58
N SER A 441 -3.01 -18.97 1.58
CA SER A 441 -3.95 -18.44 2.56
C SER A 441 -5.30 -19.18 2.59
N ARG A 442 -5.73 -19.76 1.46
CA ARG A 442 -6.97 -20.54 1.33
C ARG A 442 -6.79 -22.02 1.64
N ALA A 443 -5.59 -22.47 2.03
CA ALA A 443 -5.27 -23.89 2.19
C ALA A 443 -6.18 -24.63 3.22
N GLY A 444 -6.83 -23.88 4.12
CA GLY A 444 -7.85 -24.40 5.01
C GLY A 444 -9.13 -24.86 4.31
N ASN A 445 -9.63 -24.04 3.38
CA ASN A 445 -10.84 -24.34 2.60
C ASN A 445 -10.53 -25.18 1.35
N LEU A 446 -9.38 -24.93 0.73
CA LEU A 446 -8.93 -25.53 -0.53
C LEU A 446 -7.57 -26.19 -0.33
N TRP A 447 -7.56 -27.49 0.01
CA TRP A 447 -6.33 -28.26 0.11
C TRP A 447 -5.52 -28.20 -1.21
N GLU A 448 -4.20 -28.26 -1.11
CA GLU A 448 -3.26 -28.10 -2.25
C GLU A 448 -3.33 -26.74 -2.98
N SER A 449 -3.83 -25.69 -2.34
CA SER A 449 -3.78 -24.31 -2.86
C SER A 449 -2.35 -23.73 -2.83
N ILE A 450 -1.41 -24.39 -3.51
CA ILE A 450 0.04 -24.08 -3.54
C ILE A 450 0.67 -24.26 -4.92
N ALA A 451 0.12 -25.13 -5.78
CA ALA A 451 0.69 -25.44 -7.08
C ALA A 451 0.05 -24.59 -8.20
N VAL A 452 0.86 -24.27 -9.23
CA VAL A 452 0.48 -23.36 -10.32
C VAL A 452 -0.85 -23.71 -10.99
N PRO A 453 -1.17 -24.98 -11.33
CA PRO A 453 -2.44 -25.27 -12.02
C PRO A 453 -3.68 -24.93 -11.20
N GLU A 454 -3.60 -25.02 -9.87
CA GLU A 454 -4.65 -24.59 -8.96
C GLU A 454 -4.63 -23.06 -8.79
N LEU A 455 -3.45 -22.46 -8.64
CA LEU A 455 -3.28 -21.01 -8.45
C LEU A 455 -3.73 -20.18 -9.66
N ARG A 456 -3.43 -20.62 -10.90
CA ARG A 456 -3.84 -19.91 -12.12
C ARG A 456 -5.35 -19.82 -12.26
N LYS A 457 -6.06 -20.89 -11.88
CA LYS A 457 -7.51 -20.92 -11.91
C LYS A 457 -8.10 -19.99 -10.86
N GLN A 458 -7.55 -20.01 -9.63
CA GLN A 458 -7.95 -19.05 -8.60
C GLN A 458 -7.68 -17.59 -9.00
N ALA A 459 -6.55 -17.30 -9.62
CA ALA A 459 -6.23 -15.95 -10.09
C ALA A 459 -7.22 -15.47 -11.16
N GLN A 460 -7.55 -16.34 -12.12
CA GLN A 460 -8.55 -16.07 -13.15
C GLN A 460 -9.93 -15.81 -12.56
N ASP A 461 -10.40 -16.70 -11.68
CA ASP A 461 -11.73 -16.64 -11.09
C ASP A 461 -11.86 -15.42 -10.16
N LEU A 462 -10.81 -15.12 -9.39
CA LEU A 462 -10.80 -13.94 -8.52
C LEU A 462 -10.77 -12.64 -9.31
N ALA A 463 -9.99 -12.55 -10.39
CA ALA A 463 -9.99 -11.37 -11.25
C ALA A 463 -11.38 -11.16 -11.88
N GLN A 464 -12.06 -12.23 -12.30
CA GLN A 464 -13.42 -12.17 -12.81
C GLN A 464 -14.41 -11.69 -11.73
N GLU A 465 -14.34 -12.23 -10.52
CA GLU A 465 -15.16 -11.80 -9.37
C GLU A 465 -14.97 -10.31 -9.07
N ILE A 466 -13.72 -9.84 -9.04
CA ILE A 466 -13.41 -8.43 -8.80
C ILE A 466 -14.07 -7.57 -9.86
N LEU A 467 -13.88 -7.89 -11.15
CA LEU A 467 -14.47 -7.15 -12.28
C LEU A 467 -16.00 -7.12 -12.23
N GLN A 468 -16.65 -8.21 -11.81
CA GLN A 468 -18.11 -8.30 -11.71
C GLN A 468 -18.68 -7.54 -10.52
N THR A 469 -17.90 -7.39 -9.44
CA THR A 469 -18.35 -6.78 -8.18
C THR A 469 -17.75 -5.39 -7.94
N LEU A 470 -17.07 -4.81 -8.93
CA LEU A 470 -16.58 -3.45 -8.85
C LEU A 470 -17.73 -2.51 -8.51
N PRO A 471 -17.55 -1.59 -7.55
CA PRO A 471 -18.58 -0.60 -7.27
C PRO A 471 -18.83 0.23 -8.53
N LEU A 472 -20.08 0.36 -8.92
CA LEU A 472 -20.48 1.34 -9.93
C LEU A 472 -20.24 2.73 -9.33
N LYS A 473 -19.08 3.31 -9.64
CA LYS A 473 -18.80 4.71 -9.35
C LYS A 473 -19.28 5.51 -10.54
N THR A 474 -20.42 6.18 -10.43
CA THR A 474 -20.88 7.12 -11.44
C THR A 474 -20.48 8.52 -11.02
N GLY A 475 -19.60 9.15 -11.78
CA GLY A 475 -19.40 10.59 -11.74
C GLY A 475 -20.32 11.27 -12.75
N PHE A 476 -20.74 12.50 -12.46
CA PHE A 476 -21.36 13.36 -13.46
C PHE A 476 -20.24 14.01 -14.29
N LYS A 477 -20.24 13.82 -15.61
CA LYS A 477 -19.49 14.73 -16.49
C LYS A 477 -20.39 15.91 -16.83
N VAL A 478 -20.02 17.09 -16.36
CA VAL A 478 -20.15 18.32 -17.13
C VAL A 478 -19.09 18.24 -18.23
N PHE A 479 -19.41 18.59 -19.47
CA PHE A 479 -18.40 18.63 -20.54
C PHE A 479 -17.33 19.66 -20.19
N VAL A 480 -16.16 19.18 -19.79
CA VAL A 480 -14.86 19.83 -19.97
C VAL A 480 -13.84 18.71 -20.29
N GLU A 481 -12.95 18.98 -21.23
CA GLU A 481 -11.97 18.05 -21.84
C GLU A 481 -10.87 17.57 -20.86
N GLU A 482 -10.40 16.33 -21.09
CA GLU A 482 -9.18 15.66 -20.59
C GLU A 482 -8.90 15.59 -19.06
N GLN A 483 -8.88 14.37 -18.49
CA GLN A 483 -8.38 14.14 -17.12
C GLN A 483 -6.85 14.28 -17.10
N LYS A 484 -6.43 15.45 -16.68
CA LYS A 484 -5.05 15.84 -16.44
C LYS A 484 -4.47 15.07 -15.25
N GLN A 485 -3.19 14.73 -15.33
CA GLN A 485 -2.38 14.30 -14.19
C GLN A 485 -2.60 15.27 -13.02
N ASN A 486 -2.39 14.85 -11.77
CA ASN A 486 -2.50 15.77 -10.63
C ASN A 486 -1.51 16.94 -10.84
N THR A 487 -2.03 18.06 -11.33
CA THR A 487 -1.26 19.23 -11.74
C THR A 487 -0.98 20.17 -10.59
N LEU A 488 -1.60 19.95 -9.43
CA LEU A 488 -1.46 20.86 -8.32
C LEU A 488 -0.16 20.60 -7.55
N ILE A 489 0.77 21.55 -7.62
CA ILE A 489 1.86 21.69 -6.65
C ILE A 489 1.33 22.55 -5.50
N TRP A 490 1.46 22.03 -4.27
CA TRP A 490 0.97 22.69 -3.06
C TRP A 490 2.09 22.83 -2.01
N ARG A 491 2.26 24.02 -1.44
CA ARG A 491 3.02 24.22 -0.19
C ARG A 491 2.23 25.12 0.74
N GLN A 492 2.25 24.76 2.02
CA GLN A 492 1.79 25.61 3.11
C GLN A 492 3.04 26.09 3.87
N LEU A 493 3.20 27.41 3.94
CA LEU A 493 4.37 28.06 4.51
C LEU A 493 3.92 28.87 5.72
N PHE A 494 4.68 28.86 6.80
CA PHE A 494 4.28 29.50 8.06
C PHE A 494 5.27 30.60 8.45
N ASP A 495 4.75 31.78 8.77
CA ASP A 495 5.50 32.86 9.41
C ASP A 495 5.26 32.84 10.92
N LYS A 496 6.34 32.72 11.69
CA LYS A 496 6.25 32.55 13.16
C LYS A 496 5.95 33.85 13.89
N GLU A 497 6.27 35.00 13.31
CA GLU A 497 6.12 36.30 13.97
C GLU A 497 4.66 36.75 13.97
N SER A 498 4.01 36.63 12.82
CA SER A 498 2.59 36.93 12.60
C SER A 498 1.65 35.74 12.86
N SER A 499 2.20 34.52 12.90
CA SER A 499 1.42 33.26 12.91
C SER A 499 0.55 33.09 11.66
N THR A 500 1.00 33.64 10.53
CA THR A 500 0.31 33.62 9.24
C THR A 500 0.73 32.43 8.40
N TYR A 501 -0.22 31.86 7.66
CA TYR A 501 0.04 30.94 6.58
C TYR A 501 0.06 31.64 5.23
N THR A 502 1.14 31.41 4.48
CA THR A 502 1.23 31.71 3.05
C THR A 502 1.07 30.41 2.28
N TYR A 503 0.28 30.41 1.21
CA TYR A 503 0.04 29.21 0.39
C TYR A 503 0.63 29.37 -1.00
N LEU A 504 1.47 28.41 -1.41
CA LEU A 504 1.95 28.30 -2.78
C LEU A 504 1.13 27.25 -3.53
N ILE A 505 0.47 27.70 -4.58
CA ILE A 505 -0.34 26.92 -5.50
C ILE A 505 0.35 26.99 -6.86
N ALA A 506 0.61 25.87 -7.53
CA ALA A 506 1.16 25.93 -8.89
C ALA A 506 0.67 24.82 -9.79
N ASP A 507 0.67 25.11 -11.09
CA ASP A 507 0.46 24.13 -12.14
C ASP A 507 1.78 23.39 -12.43
N ALA A 508 1.76 22.06 -12.32
CA ALA A 508 2.93 21.21 -12.44
C ALA A 508 3.46 21.12 -13.88
N HIS A 509 2.59 21.33 -14.88
CA HIS A 509 2.94 21.24 -16.29
C HIS A 509 3.45 22.57 -16.84
N LEU A 510 2.68 23.64 -16.66
CA LEU A 510 3.03 24.98 -17.11
C LEU A 510 4.03 25.67 -16.18
N LYS A 511 4.28 25.11 -14.99
CA LYS A 511 5.20 25.65 -14.00
C LYS A 511 4.86 27.09 -13.57
N ILE A 512 3.59 27.47 -13.67
CA ILE A 512 3.11 28.78 -13.22
C ILE A 512 2.50 28.67 -11.83
N ALA A 513 2.78 29.66 -10.99
CA ALA A 513 2.44 29.66 -9.58
C ALA A 513 1.62 30.87 -9.15
N ALA A 514 0.93 30.71 -8.03
CA ALA A 514 0.29 31.76 -7.26
C ALA A 514 0.69 31.62 -5.78
N LEU A 515 0.94 32.75 -5.13
CA LEU A 515 1.08 32.84 -3.68
C LEU A 515 -0.19 33.48 -3.11
N VAL A 516 -0.71 32.94 -2.01
CA VAL A 516 -1.85 33.51 -1.28
C VAL A 516 -1.37 33.99 0.09
N ASP A 517 -1.66 35.24 0.41
CA ASP A 517 -1.27 35.95 1.64
C ASP A 517 0.26 35.88 1.92
N PRO A 518 1.13 36.34 1.00
CA PRO A 518 2.57 36.40 1.22
C PRO A 518 2.94 37.45 2.28
N VAL A 519 3.93 37.14 3.12
CA VAL A 519 4.43 38.06 4.17
C VAL A 519 5.71 38.76 3.70
N LEU A 520 5.82 40.08 3.89
CA LEU A 520 6.94 40.90 3.38
C LEU A 520 8.32 40.38 3.81
N GLU A 521 8.45 40.01 5.08
CA GLU A 521 9.69 39.48 5.67
C GLU A 521 10.06 38.10 5.12
N GLN A 522 9.11 37.39 4.50
CA GLN A 522 9.29 36.04 3.95
C GLN A 522 9.50 36.00 2.43
N VAL A 523 9.56 37.15 1.75
CA VAL A 523 9.73 37.21 0.29
C VAL A 523 10.94 36.43 -0.21
N GLU A 524 12.07 36.44 0.50
CA GLU A 524 13.25 35.67 0.09
C GLU A 524 13.04 34.15 0.19
N ARG A 525 12.33 33.69 1.24
CA ARG A 525 11.92 32.29 1.39
C ARG A 525 11.04 31.88 0.21
N ASP A 526 10.05 32.71 -0.11
CA ASP A 526 9.08 32.41 -1.17
C ASP A 526 9.74 32.36 -2.54
N LEU A 527 10.64 33.30 -2.85
CA LEU A 527 11.46 33.30 -4.07
C LEU A 527 12.40 32.09 -4.15
N GLN A 528 12.98 31.67 -3.03
CA GLN A 528 13.83 30.48 -2.99
C GLN A 528 13.03 29.23 -3.37
N ILE A 529 11.84 29.04 -2.80
CA ILE A 529 10.99 27.87 -3.10
C ILE A 529 10.55 27.89 -4.57
N LEU A 530 10.17 29.05 -5.10
CA LEU A 530 9.85 29.20 -6.53
C LEU A 530 11.02 28.77 -7.42
N ARG A 531 12.25 29.18 -7.10
CA ARG A 531 13.46 28.77 -7.85
C ARG A 531 13.73 27.27 -7.75
N GLU A 532 13.67 26.70 -6.55
CA GLU A 532 13.94 25.27 -6.31
C GLU A 532 12.93 24.36 -7.03
N LEU A 533 11.67 24.80 -7.13
CA LEU A 533 10.61 24.06 -7.82
C LEU A 533 10.53 24.38 -9.33
N GLY A 534 11.34 25.32 -9.81
CA GLY A 534 11.35 25.78 -11.20
C GLY A 534 10.04 26.43 -11.62
N LEU A 535 9.46 27.27 -10.76
CA LEU A 535 8.15 27.90 -10.93
C LEU A 535 8.26 29.38 -11.28
N THR A 536 7.36 29.86 -12.12
CA THR A 536 7.16 31.29 -12.44
C THR A 536 5.94 31.80 -11.69
N LEU A 537 6.14 32.76 -10.79
CA LEU A 537 5.04 33.40 -10.06
C LEU A 537 4.22 34.28 -11.02
N ARG A 538 2.92 34.01 -11.14
CA ARG A 538 1.98 34.78 -11.97
C ARG A 538 1.09 35.67 -11.13
N TYR A 539 0.67 35.18 -9.96
CA TYR A 539 -0.30 35.88 -9.12
C TYR A 539 0.14 35.92 -7.65
N CYS A 540 -0.04 37.07 -7.02
CA CYS A 540 -0.15 37.19 -5.58
C CYS A 540 -1.61 37.47 -5.25
N LEU A 541 -2.29 36.53 -4.59
CA LEU A 541 -3.67 36.72 -4.13
C LEU A 541 -3.66 37.13 -2.66
N GLU A 542 -4.53 38.07 -2.32
CA GLU A 542 -4.84 38.42 -0.94
C GLU A 542 -6.23 37.93 -0.58
N THR A 543 -6.40 37.34 0.59
CA THR A 543 -7.72 37.05 1.16
C THR A 543 -8.39 38.31 1.67
N HIS A 544 -7.63 39.26 2.23
CA HIS A 544 -8.10 40.54 2.75
C HIS A 544 -6.94 41.52 2.99
N VAL A 545 -7.24 42.74 3.44
CA VAL A 545 -6.22 43.67 3.94
C VAL A 545 -5.80 43.25 5.34
N HIS A 546 -4.58 42.76 5.51
CA HIS A 546 -4.07 42.25 6.80
C HIS A 546 -3.71 43.39 7.77
N ALA A 547 -3.93 43.17 9.08
CA ALA A 547 -3.61 44.15 10.14
C ALA A 547 -2.44 43.73 11.04
N ASP A 548 -2.01 42.49 10.92
CA ASP A 548 -1.02 41.82 11.76
C ASP A 548 0.36 41.75 11.08
N HIS A 549 0.43 41.81 9.76
CA HIS A 549 1.66 41.81 8.96
C HIS A 549 1.51 42.67 7.70
N ILE A 550 2.64 43.07 7.10
CA ILE A 550 2.67 43.73 5.79
C ILE A 550 2.77 42.65 4.71
N THR A 551 1.94 42.72 3.66
CA THR A 551 2.02 41.75 2.56
C THR A 551 3.31 41.91 1.76
N GLY A 552 3.86 40.80 1.28
CA GLY A 552 4.98 40.75 0.35
C GLY A 552 4.60 41.04 -1.12
N ALA A 553 3.33 41.23 -1.44
CA ALA A 553 2.81 41.28 -2.81
C ALA A 553 3.49 42.34 -3.69
N ALA A 554 3.63 43.59 -3.26
CA ALA A 554 4.31 44.63 -4.04
C ALA A 554 5.78 44.32 -4.31
N LYS A 555 6.50 43.77 -3.32
CA LYS A 555 7.91 43.38 -3.48
C LYS A 555 8.05 42.20 -4.43
N LEU A 556 7.17 41.20 -4.33
CA LEU A 556 7.14 40.06 -5.25
C LEU A 556 6.81 40.49 -6.68
N ARG A 557 5.87 41.43 -6.88
CA ARG A 557 5.58 42.01 -8.19
C ARG A 557 6.81 42.69 -8.80
N THR A 558 7.52 43.51 -8.03
CA THR A 558 8.76 44.15 -8.52
C THR A 558 9.84 43.15 -8.92
N LEU A 559 9.91 41.99 -8.25
CA LEU A 559 10.96 40.98 -8.49
C LEU A 559 10.57 39.91 -9.53
N THR A 560 9.28 39.72 -9.80
CA THR A 560 8.77 38.60 -10.62
C THR A 560 7.79 39.00 -11.71
N GLU A 561 7.35 40.27 -11.72
CA GLU A 561 6.31 40.79 -12.60
C GLU A 561 4.95 40.10 -12.45
N CYS A 562 4.68 39.49 -11.29
CA CYS A 562 3.38 38.89 -10.99
C CYS A 562 2.29 39.96 -10.79
N GLU A 563 1.04 39.62 -11.10
CA GLU A 563 -0.12 40.47 -10.83
C GLU A 563 -0.61 40.31 -9.39
N ILE A 564 -1.00 41.41 -8.75
CA ILE A 564 -1.59 41.43 -7.42
C ILE A 564 -3.12 41.43 -7.56
N ILE A 565 -3.76 40.43 -6.95
CA ILE A 565 -5.19 40.20 -7.02
C ILE A 565 -5.78 40.28 -5.61
N VAL A 566 -6.78 41.15 -5.41
CA VAL A 566 -7.40 41.40 -4.11
C VAL A 566 -8.93 41.26 -4.19
N PRO A 567 -9.64 41.15 -3.04
CA PRO A 567 -11.10 41.13 -3.03
C PRO A 567 -11.71 42.42 -3.60
N GLN A 568 -12.82 42.31 -4.33
CA GLN A 568 -13.49 43.44 -4.98
C GLN A 568 -13.83 44.61 -4.04
N ASN A 569 -14.10 44.32 -2.77
CA ASN A 569 -14.47 45.30 -1.76
C ASN A 569 -13.35 45.61 -0.76
N ALA A 570 -12.09 45.29 -1.08
CA ALA A 570 -10.95 45.48 -0.18
C ALA A 570 -10.53 46.96 0.00
N GLY A 571 -10.93 47.87 -0.90
CA GLY A 571 -10.57 49.29 -0.81
C GLY A 571 -9.08 49.58 -1.07
N VAL A 572 -8.35 48.63 -1.64
CA VAL A 572 -6.90 48.70 -1.90
C VAL A 572 -6.62 49.52 -3.17
N MET A 573 -5.61 50.38 -3.10
CA MET A 573 -5.03 51.08 -4.25
C MET A 573 -3.79 50.34 -4.75
N GLY A 574 -3.61 50.26 -6.07
CA GLY A 574 -2.41 49.66 -6.68
C GLY A 574 -2.44 48.14 -6.89
N ALA A 575 -3.57 47.48 -6.63
CA ALA A 575 -3.82 46.12 -7.09
C ALA A 575 -4.03 46.09 -8.61
N ASP A 576 -3.58 45.02 -9.27
CA ASP A 576 -3.70 44.86 -10.73
C ASP A 576 -5.09 44.35 -11.11
N ARG A 577 -5.73 43.57 -10.24
CA ARG A 577 -7.08 43.04 -10.43
C ARG A 577 -7.85 42.88 -9.13
N PHE A 578 -9.16 42.96 -9.25
CA PHE A 578 -10.13 42.73 -8.19
C PHE A 578 -10.95 41.49 -8.51
N MET A 579 -11.13 40.58 -7.55
CA MET A 579 -11.95 39.37 -7.72
C MET A 579 -13.27 39.45 -6.97
N ALA A 580 -14.35 39.21 -7.72
CA ALA A 580 -15.72 39.15 -7.26
C ALA A 580 -16.09 37.76 -6.71
N ASP A 581 -17.24 37.67 -6.06
CA ASP A 581 -17.82 36.42 -5.60
C ASP A 581 -18.10 35.45 -6.77
N ASP A 582 -17.88 34.15 -6.54
CA ASP A 582 -18.04 33.06 -7.52
C ASP A 582 -17.19 33.20 -8.80
N GLU A 583 -16.25 34.17 -8.85
CA GLU A 583 -15.31 34.35 -9.95
C GLU A 583 -14.29 33.20 -9.98
N LEU A 584 -13.94 32.75 -11.19
CA LEU A 584 -12.95 31.70 -11.42
C LEU A 584 -11.67 32.29 -12.00
N LEU A 585 -10.56 32.13 -11.28
CA LEU A 585 -9.21 32.38 -11.78
C LEU A 585 -8.56 31.06 -12.18
N LEU A 586 -8.07 30.97 -13.41
CA LEU A 586 -7.32 29.82 -13.89
C LEU A 586 -5.82 30.08 -13.75
N LEU A 587 -5.14 29.21 -13.00
CA LEU A 587 -3.68 29.13 -12.97
C LEU A 587 -3.26 27.88 -13.73
N GLY A 588 -3.18 28.01 -15.05
CA GLY A 588 -2.98 26.87 -15.93
C GLY A 588 -4.19 25.95 -15.87
N GLU A 589 -4.00 24.78 -15.30
CA GLU A 589 -5.05 23.77 -15.10
C GLU A 589 -5.62 23.78 -13.68
N VAL A 590 -5.05 24.59 -12.78
CA VAL A 590 -5.56 24.77 -11.42
C VAL A 590 -6.68 25.80 -11.43
N GLU A 591 -7.85 25.38 -10.95
CA GLU A 591 -9.03 26.22 -10.75
C GLU A 591 -8.99 26.87 -9.36
N ILE A 592 -8.95 28.21 -9.31
CA ILE A 592 -9.04 29.00 -8.09
C ILE A 592 -10.39 29.71 -8.10
N ARG A 593 -11.38 29.17 -7.38
CA ARG A 593 -12.71 29.77 -7.28
C ARG A 593 -12.79 30.67 -6.06
N THR A 594 -13.21 31.91 -6.25
CA THR A 594 -13.45 32.85 -5.16
C THR A 594 -14.80 32.61 -4.51
N ILE A 595 -14.82 32.66 -3.18
CA ILE A 595 -16.02 32.72 -2.37
C ILE A 595 -15.89 33.98 -1.51
N ALA A 596 -16.72 34.99 -1.77
CA ALA A 596 -16.72 36.19 -0.95
C ALA A 596 -17.15 35.82 0.47
N THR A 597 -16.31 36.17 1.44
CA THR A 597 -16.52 35.84 2.84
C THR A 597 -16.39 37.06 3.77
N PRO A 598 -17.17 38.14 3.52
CA PRO A 598 -17.11 39.34 4.36
C PRO A 598 -17.58 39.05 5.79
N GLY A 599 -17.10 39.86 6.73
CA GLY A 599 -17.47 39.77 8.14
C GLY A 599 -16.26 39.85 9.07
N HIS A 600 -15.13 39.19 8.72
CA HIS A 600 -13.85 39.47 9.38
C HIS A 600 -13.39 40.90 9.04
N THR A 601 -13.34 41.20 7.76
CA THR A 601 -13.30 42.54 7.18
C THR A 601 -14.44 42.70 6.18
N ASN A 602 -14.72 43.91 5.72
CA ASN A 602 -15.71 44.16 4.67
C ASN A 602 -15.27 43.64 3.28
N GLY A 603 -13.96 43.57 3.01
CA GLY A 603 -13.38 43.01 1.81
C GLY A 603 -12.56 41.76 2.13
N HIS A 604 -13.22 40.60 2.15
CA HIS A 604 -12.59 39.32 2.44
C HIS A 604 -13.08 38.24 1.45
N ASN A 605 -12.15 37.43 0.95
CA ASN A 605 -12.39 36.27 0.10
C ASN A 605 -11.78 35.01 0.71
N ALA A 606 -12.46 33.89 0.52
CA ALA A 606 -11.87 32.56 0.58
C ALA A 606 -11.64 32.04 -0.85
N TYR A 607 -10.65 31.16 -1.02
CA TYR A 607 -10.32 30.57 -2.32
C TYR A 607 -10.47 29.05 -2.28
N LEU A 608 -11.35 28.51 -3.10
CA LEU A 608 -11.56 27.07 -3.24
C LEU A 608 -10.78 26.54 -4.44
N ILE A 609 -9.72 25.79 -4.16
CA ILE A 609 -8.77 25.28 -5.14
C ILE A 609 -9.22 23.89 -5.60
N ASN A 610 -9.44 23.72 -6.90
CA ASN A 610 -9.89 22.48 -7.53
C ASN A 610 -11.09 21.83 -6.82
N GLY A 611 -11.96 22.63 -6.18
CA GLY A 611 -13.12 22.14 -5.44
C GLY A 611 -12.82 21.39 -4.13
N THR A 612 -11.55 21.28 -3.71
CA THR A 612 -11.13 20.37 -2.61
C THR A 612 -10.38 21.05 -1.47
N HIS A 613 -9.59 22.10 -1.75
CA HIS A 613 -8.80 22.81 -0.75
C HIS A 613 -9.38 24.22 -0.58
N LEU A 614 -9.98 24.50 0.57
CA LEU A 614 -10.48 25.83 0.91
C LEU A 614 -9.40 26.60 1.67
N LEU A 615 -8.81 27.60 1.04
CA LEU A 615 -8.06 28.66 1.72
C LEU A 615 -9.08 29.63 2.32
N SER A 616 -9.35 29.52 3.62
CA SER A 616 -10.46 30.23 4.26
C SER A 616 -10.11 31.64 4.72
N GLY A 617 -8.83 32.03 4.64
CA GLY A 617 -8.33 33.25 5.28
C GLY A 617 -8.76 33.30 6.74
N ASP A 618 -9.25 34.45 7.17
CA ASP A 618 -9.67 34.69 8.54
C ASP A 618 -11.17 34.50 8.77
N SER A 619 -11.92 34.14 7.73
CA SER A 619 -13.35 33.84 7.88
C SER A 619 -13.60 32.57 8.72
N LEU A 620 -12.76 31.55 8.57
CA LEU A 620 -12.82 30.30 9.33
C LEU A 620 -11.41 29.84 9.70
N LEU A 621 -11.16 29.65 10.99
CA LEU A 621 -9.90 29.13 11.52
C LEU A 621 -10.13 27.73 12.14
N ILE A 622 -9.06 26.95 12.31
CA ILE A 622 -9.18 25.64 12.97
C ILE A 622 -9.62 25.85 14.42
N ARG A 623 -10.81 25.36 14.76
CA ARG A 623 -11.48 25.61 16.05
C ARG A 623 -11.63 27.10 16.39
N GLY A 624 -11.70 27.96 15.39
CA GLY A 624 -11.80 29.41 15.57
C GLY A 624 -12.44 30.14 14.39
N CYS A 625 -12.36 31.46 14.44
CA CYS A 625 -12.60 32.39 13.35
C CYS A 625 -11.81 33.68 13.64
N GLY A 626 -11.60 34.50 12.62
CA GLY A 626 -11.05 35.84 12.77
C GLY A 626 -11.94 36.72 13.63
N ARG A 627 -11.33 37.75 14.22
CA ARG A 627 -12.01 38.79 15.01
C ARG A 627 -12.82 39.73 14.11
N THR A 628 -13.72 40.54 14.65
CA THR A 628 -14.61 41.40 13.82
C THR A 628 -14.76 42.81 14.36
N ASP A 629 -13.85 43.25 15.20
CA ASP A 629 -13.94 44.51 15.97
C ASP A 629 -13.25 45.70 15.31
N PHE A 630 -12.59 45.51 14.16
CA PHE A 630 -11.98 46.57 13.34
C PHE A 630 -12.10 46.28 11.84
N GLN A 631 -11.58 47.18 10.99
CA GLN A 631 -11.61 47.07 9.51
C GLN A 631 -13.03 46.78 8.95
N ASN A 632 -14.04 47.43 9.53
CA ASN A 632 -15.46 47.25 9.19
C ASN A 632 -15.96 45.79 9.34
N GLY A 633 -15.42 45.03 10.30
CA GLY A 633 -15.89 43.69 10.63
C GLY A 633 -17.33 43.67 11.18
N ASP A 634 -18.03 42.57 10.91
CA ASP A 634 -19.39 42.28 11.38
C ASP A 634 -19.51 40.79 11.74
N ALA A 635 -19.66 40.51 13.04
CA ALA A 635 -19.82 39.14 13.55
C ALA A 635 -21.09 38.44 13.05
N GLY A 636 -22.18 39.17 12.83
CA GLY A 636 -23.40 38.61 12.28
C GLY A 636 -23.20 38.16 10.83
N LEU A 637 -22.60 39.03 10.01
CA LEU A 637 -22.29 38.73 8.62
C LEU A 637 -21.29 37.56 8.50
N LEU A 638 -20.26 37.55 9.35
CA LEU A 638 -19.29 36.45 9.40
C LEU A 638 -19.98 35.11 9.69
N TYR A 639 -20.89 35.09 10.67
CA TYR A 639 -21.66 33.88 10.99
C TYR A 639 -22.49 33.42 9.79
N ASP A 640 -23.22 34.34 9.16
CA ASP A 640 -24.11 34.04 8.03
C ASP A 640 -23.29 33.46 6.87
N VAL A 641 -22.20 34.11 6.49
CA VAL A 641 -21.29 33.66 5.44
C VAL A 641 -20.69 32.28 5.74
N VAL A 642 -20.16 32.06 6.95
CA VAL A 642 -19.53 30.77 7.26
C VAL A 642 -20.57 29.65 7.25
N THR A 643 -21.75 29.87 7.84
CA THR A 643 -22.77 28.83 7.96
C THR A 643 -23.57 28.59 6.68
N GLU A 644 -23.80 29.62 5.87
CA GLU A 644 -24.63 29.55 4.66
C GLU A 644 -23.81 29.44 3.36
N ARG A 645 -22.50 29.71 3.40
CA ARG A 645 -21.60 29.52 2.24
C ARG A 645 -20.59 28.43 2.53
N LEU A 646 -19.65 28.64 3.45
CA LEU A 646 -18.54 27.69 3.66
C LEU A 646 -19.02 26.32 4.15
N PHE A 647 -19.97 26.29 5.10
CA PHE A 647 -20.56 25.05 5.61
C PHE A 647 -21.56 24.40 4.63
N THR A 648 -21.77 24.95 3.43
CA THR A 648 -22.49 24.23 2.36
C THR A 648 -21.55 23.39 1.49
N LEU A 649 -20.24 23.59 1.61
CA LEU A 649 -19.24 22.74 0.97
C LEU A 649 -19.26 21.32 1.56
N ALA A 650 -18.70 20.39 0.79
CA ALA A 650 -18.62 18.97 1.15
C ALA A 650 -17.84 18.79 2.47
N ASP A 651 -18.25 17.82 3.29
CA ASP A 651 -17.66 17.63 4.62
C ASP A 651 -16.17 17.26 4.55
N GLU A 652 -15.74 16.63 3.46
CA GLU A 652 -14.36 16.26 3.15
C GLU A 652 -13.51 17.40 2.58
N THR A 653 -14.08 18.58 2.27
CA THR A 653 -13.30 19.74 1.81
C THR A 653 -12.31 20.16 2.90
N PHE A 654 -11.02 20.18 2.55
CA PHE A 654 -9.95 20.60 3.45
C PHE A 654 -10.04 22.09 3.74
N VAL A 655 -9.82 22.48 4.99
CA VAL A 655 -9.80 23.87 5.45
C VAL A 655 -8.39 24.25 5.84
N TYR A 656 -7.86 25.25 5.14
CA TYR A 656 -6.53 25.82 5.30
C TYR A 656 -6.69 27.29 5.73
N PRO A 657 -6.44 27.60 7.02
CA PRO A 657 -6.76 28.90 7.60
C PRO A 657 -5.71 29.98 7.28
N GLY A 658 -6.05 31.25 7.47
CA GLY A 658 -5.08 32.36 7.44
C GLY A 658 -4.07 32.29 8.59
N HIS A 659 -4.52 31.88 9.78
CA HIS A 659 -3.69 31.76 10.97
C HIS A 659 -3.88 30.45 11.74
N ASP A 660 -2.85 30.06 12.48
CA ASP A 660 -3.01 29.18 13.63
C ASP A 660 -1.99 29.48 14.74
N TYR A 661 -2.48 29.50 15.98
CA TYR A 661 -1.71 29.83 17.18
C TYR A 661 -1.34 28.61 18.04
N GLN A 662 -1.64 27.40 17.55
CA GLN A 662 -1.48 26.12 18.25
C GLN A 662 -0.67 25.09 17.43
N GLY A 663 -0.09 25.49 16.30
CA GLY A 663 0.68 24.63 15.40
C GLY A 663 -0.15 23.67 14.53
N ARG A 664 -1.45 23.92 14.35
CA ARG A 664 -2.35 23.13 13.50
C ARG A 664 -2.31 23.65 12.07
N THR A 665 -2.29 22.73 11.12
CA THR A 665 -2.03 23.03 9.70
C THR A 665 -3.28 22.92 8.82
N VAL A 666 -4.14 21.93 9.05
CA VAL A 666 -5.33 21.67 8.22
C VAL A 666 -6.45 21.05 9.06
N SER A 667 -7.70 21.35 8.71
CA SER A 667 -8.89 20.59 9.16
C SER A 667 -9.83 20.32 7.98
N THR A 668 -11.11 20.02 8.24
CA THR A 668 -12.13 19.83 7.19
C THR A 668 -13.40 20.59 7.52
N ILE A 669 -14.20 20.91 6.50
CA ILE A 669 -15.51 21.55 6.69
C ILE A 669 -16.39 20.72 7.66
N GLY A 670 -16.41 19.40 7.50
CA GLY A 670 -17.14 18.50 8.40
C GLY A 670 -16.61 18.54 9.83
N GLU A 671 -15.30 18.66 10.02
CA GLU A 671 -14.68 18.80 11.34
C GLU A 671 -15.03 20.13 12.01
N GLU A 672 -14.98 21.26 11.29
CA GLU A 672 -15.30 22.57 11.85
C GLU A 672 -16.79 22.72 12.15
N LYS A 673 -17.68 22.20 11.29
CA LYS A 673 -19.13 22.14 11.58
C LYS A 673 -19.42 21.48 12.93
N ARG A 674 -18.73 20.37 13.22
CA ARG A 674 -18.99 19.53 14.40
C ARG A 674 -18.32 20.05 15.67
N CYS A 675 -17.08 20.53 15.58
CA CYS A 675 -16.29 20.80 16.78
C CYS A 675 -15.63 22.19 16.84
N ASN A 676 -15.91 23.11 15.90
CA ASN A 676 -15.45 24.50 16.06
C ASN A 676 -16.21 25.19 17.21
N PRO A 677 -15.56 25.57 18.32
CA PRO A 677 -16.20 26.18 19.47
C PRO A 677 -16.70 27.62 19.19
N ARG A 678 -16.50 28.19 18.00
CA ARG A 678 -17.17 29.43 17.59
C ARG A 678 -18.53 29.16 16.96
N PHE A 679 -18.68 28.07 16.19
CA PHE A 679 -19.90 27.81 15.42
C PHE A 679 -20.75 26.64 15.95
N ALA A 680 -20.13 25.53 16.35
CA ALA A 680 -20.82 24.30 16.71
C ALA A 680 -21.80 24.53 17.86
N GLY A 681 -23.08 24.17 17.63
CA GLY A 681 -24.15 24.28 18.61
C GLY A 681 -24.57 25.71 18.99
N ARG A 682 -24.14 26.74 18.24
CA ARG A 682 -24.47 28.15 18.52
C ARG A 682 -25.37 28.74 17.45
N SER A 683 -26.36 29.50 17.92
CA SER A 683 -27.14 30.42 17.08
C SER A 683 -26.34 31.68 16.72
N ARG A 684 -26.78 32.38 15.67
CA ARG A 684 -26.25 33.68 15.26
C ARG A 684 -26.13 34.69 16.40
N THR A 685 -27.14 34.78 17.28
CA THR A 685 -27.13 35.69 18.44
C THR A 685 -26.04 35.30 19.45
N GLN A 686 -25.94 34.02 19.80
CA GLN A 686 -24.90 33.51 20.70
C GLN A 686 -23.49 33.71 20.13
N PHE A 687 -23.32 33.58 18.81
CA PHE A 687 -22.06 33.90 18.15
C PHE A 687 -21.69 35.37 18.31
N ARG A 688 -22.61 36.30 18.01
CA ARG A 688 -22.39 37.74 18.12
C ARG A 688 -22.04 38.16 19.55
N GLU A 689 -22.75 37.64 20.54
CA GLU A 689 -22.44 37.87 21.95
C GLU A 689 -21.05 37.35 22.31
N LEU A 690 -20.68 36.16 21.85
CA LEU A 690 -19.35 35.60 22.09
C LEU A 690 -18.24 36.42 21.43
N MET A 691 -18.43 36.89 20.20
CA MET A 691 -17.45 37.72 19.49
C MET A 691 -17.27 39.10 20.16
N ALA A 692 -18.37 39.71 20.62
CA ALA A 692 -18.32 40.99 21.33
C ALA A 692 -17.56 40.93 22.68
N ASN A 693 -17.45 39.75 23.27
CA ASN A 693 -16.83 39.53 24.58
C ASN A 693 -15.42 38.92 24.51
N LEU A 694 -14.79 38.90 23.33
CA LEU A 694 -13.46 38.31 23.14
C LEU A 694 -12.32 39.07 23.83
N ASN A 695 -12.46 40.39 24.04
CA ASN A 695 -11.49 41.25 24.73
C ASN A 695 -10.02 41.03 24.30
N LEU A 696 -9.77 40.91 22.99
CA LEU A 696 -8.44 40.63 22.45
C LEU A 696 -7.56 41.88 22.43
N PRO A 697 -6.24 41.75 22.66
CA PRO A 697 -5.31 42.87 22.52
C PRO A 697 -5.34 43.42 21.09
N TYR A 698 -5.11 44.72 20.95
CA TYR A 698 -5.01 45.38 19.65
C TYR A 698 -3.80 44.83 18.86
N PRO A 699 -3.90 44.57 17.54
CA PRO A 699 -2.77 44.03 16.78
C PRO A 699 -1.57 45.00 16.81
N LYS A 700 -0.38 44.47 17.07
CA LYS A 700 0.83 45.27 17.32
C LYS A 700 1.24 46.13 16.13
N ARG A 701 1.06 45.60 14.91
CA ARG A 701 1.51 46.21 13.66
C ARG A 701 0.40 46.94 12.90
N MET A 702 -0.82 47.05 13.44
CA MET A 702 -1.96 47.57 12.66
C MET A 702 -1.76 49.00 12.13
N LYS A 703 -1.06 49.87 12.86
CA LYS A 703 -0.78 51.26 12.45
C LYS A 703 0.13 51.36 11.23
N GLU A 704 0.98 50.36 11.01
CA GLU A 704 1.83 50.27 9.81
C GLU A 704 1.22 49.36 8.75
N ALA A 705 0.69 48.20 9.15
CA ALA A 705 0.23 47.15 8.27
C ALA A 705 -0.96 47.58 7.42
N VAL A 706 -2.00 48.17 8.02
CA VAL A 706 -3.22 48.52 7.26
C VAL A 706 -2.92 49.59 6.20
N PRO A 707 -2.28 50.75 6.51
CA PRO A 707 -1.94 51.73 5.48
C PRO A 707 -1.01 51.19 4.39
N SER A 708 -0.03 50.34 4.73
CA SER A 708 0.84 49.72 3.74
C SER A 708 0.10 48.70 2.86
N ASN A 709 -0.80 47.91 3.43
CA ASN A 709 -1.54 46.87 2.71
C ASN A 709 -2.68 47.46 1.85
N GLU A 710 -3.20 48.64 2.20
CA GLU A 710 -4.02 49.47 1.29
C GLU A 710 -3.25 49.89 0.02
N LEU A 711 -1.92 49.75 0.00
CA LEU A 711 -1.04 49.94 -1.15
C LEU A 711 -0.34 48.64 -1.59
N CYS A 712 -0.95 47.48 -1.31
CA CYS A 712 -0.41 46.15 -1.62
C CYS A 712 0.97 45.85 -1.00
N GLY A 713 1.31 46.48 0.12
CA GLY A 713 2.60 46.33 0.81
C GLY A 713 3.71 47.20 0.23
N ALA A 714 3.40 48.15 -0.65
CA ALA A 714 4.35 49.19 -1.04
C ALA A 714 4.67 50.05 0.18
N LEU A 715 5.95 50.12 0.55
CA LEU A 715 6.40 51.04 1.59
C LEU A 715 6.11 52.47 1.11
N LEU A 716 5.32 53.21 1.89
CA LEU A 716 5.25 54.66 1.75
C LEU A 716 6.67 55.19 1.96
N GLU A 717 7.25 55.86 0.96
CA GLU A 717 8.41 56.70 1.26
C GLU A 717 7.97 57.68 2.34
N PRO A 718 8.69 57.79 3.47
CA PRO A 718 8.35 58.81 4.45
C PRO A 718 8.48 60.16 3.74
N ASP A 719 7.41 60.96 3.76
CA ASP A 719 7.35 62.29 3.14
C ASP A 719 8.64 63.07 3.42
N LEU A 720 9.49 63.18 2.40
CA LEU A 720 10.55 64.17 2.31
C LEU A 720 9.91 65.52 1.92
N ASP A 721 8.91 65.98 2.68
CA ASP A 721 8.44 67.37 2.58
C ASP A 721 7.78 67.86 3.87
N GLN A 722 8.60 68.02 4.91
CA GLN A 722 8.35 69.01 5.97
C GLN A 722 9.58 69.92 6.17
N SER A 723 10.25 70.31 5.08
CA SER A 723 11.34 71.29 5.13
C SER A 723 11.17 72.48 4.17
N ALA A 724 9.93 72.81 3.80
CA ALA A 724 9.63 73.98 2.98
C ALA A 724 8.40 74.77 3.46
N ALA A 725 8.31 75.03 4.77
CA ALA A 725 7.43 76.06 5.30
C ALA A 725 7.98 76.60 6.64
N ASP A 726 9.13 77.28 6.60
CA ASP A 726 9.32 78.49 7.41
C ASP A 726 10.59 79.26 6.98
N THR A 727 10.42 80.16 6.03
CA THR A 727 11.14 81.43 6.04
C THR A 727 10.18 82.52 6.51
N SER A 728 9.93 82.59 7.81
CA SER A 728 9.72 83.88 8.47
C SER A 728 9.97 83.80 9.97
N THR A 729 11.04 84.48 10.36
CA THR A 729 11.14 85.28 11.59
C THR A 729 11.08 84.59 12.96
N THR A 730 12.30 84.44 13.50
CA THR A 730 12.76 84.94 14.80
C THR A 730 12.25 84.34 16.10
N SER A 731 13.27 83.91 16.87
CA SER A 731 13.41 84.09 18.33
C SER A 731 12.57 83.15 19.18
N SER A 732 13.02 82.61 20.31
CA SER A 732 14.30 82.55 21.00
C SER A 732 14.01 81.83 22.32
N VAL A 733 15.05 81.23 22.90
CA VAL A 733 15.18 80.86 24.31
C VAL A 733 14.62 79.49 24.72
N ASP A 734 15.51 78.49 24.71
CA ASP A 734 16.21 77.92 25.88
C ASP A 734 15.41 77.45 27.12
N PRO A 735 15.98 76.50 27.88
CA PRO A 735 15.33 75.30 28.40
C PRO A 735 15.29 75.35 29.93
N LEU A 736 14.84 74.28 30.60
CA LEU A 736 15.27 73.85 31.95
C LEU A 736 14.38 72.66 32.35
N VAL A 737 14.94 71.44 32.48
CA VAL A 737 15.55 70.88 33.71
C VAL A 737 14.48 70.29 34.63
N PHE A 738 14.46 69.00 34.97
CA PHE A 738 15.43 67.99 35.45
C PHE A 738 15.14 67.65 36.91
N CYS A 739 15.37 66.38 37.21
CA CYS A 739 15.60 65.74 38.51
C CYS A 739 14.38 65.49 39.42
N GLY A 740 14.18 64.27 39.94
CA GLY A 740 14.98 63.06 39.79
C GLY A 740 14.71 62.04 40.92
N MET A 741 15.58 61.02 40.89
CA MET A 741 16.06 60.18 42.01
C MET A 741 15.37 58.84 42.35
N TYR A 742 16.14 57.78 42.05
CA TYR A 742 16.39 56.48 42.73
C TYR A 742 15.17 55.59 43.02
N ILE A 743 15.15 54.30 42.63
CA ILE A 743 16.12 53.21 42.82
C ILE A 743 16.14 52.28 41.60
#